data_AF-A0A3G2E977-F1
#
_entry.id   AF-A0A3G2E977-F1
#
_cell.length_a   1.000
_cell.length_b   1.000
_cell.length_c   1.000
_cell.angle_alpha   90.00
_cell.angle_beta   90.00
_cell.angle_gamma   90.00
#
_symmetry.space_group_name_H-M   'P 1'
#
loop_
_entity.id
_entity.type
_entity.pdbx_description
1 polymer ?
#
loop_
_entity_poly.entity_id
_entity_poly.type
_entity_poly.pdbx_seq_one_letter_code
_entity_poly.pdbx_strand_id
1 'polypeptide(L)'
;MIDGTVLLDWIRKFPAVEKWLLQTMRGMPMHDIETAEERWDLTRSIGEPPALVSELFLANRGDACVKLQEVIDDKLTQLKLETHYPDQVVDFISAYISTFDAETKADAMGRCLILSSPAAWEALVLYDEKHILIADAQLDLNNDMGLRLIQKARRKGHAVIFGGPRGGIPDPASIPLSMPKMQHIQDGLEKGGYNDERARSLAQKSGGNLGSLLRCIQNLSLMPQWAENSASAELAIAMLLGSWNERSDADTQAVGIAAGKTYGEWIAAIRQAALRPGTPLKQWESEWRFAARYEGWFALGPMLFDDQVERVGQVAVTVLREVHPELDLPADQRHFANFKGKSNRHSSTLRLGVSEFLALLGSEPTALTSCSTGKAPHIATRVVRDILDGATWQHWATLNDVLPLLAEASPSAFLAAVEDSLQATDCPFDELFKQEGDGALTGGTYISGLLWALETLAWAPDLFIRSIHCLAQLAERDPGGKWSNRPINSLRTILLPWLPLTCADVPKRISAVEILIKDLPRVAWSLLLKLFPESHSTSDGTRRPAWRSWIPEDWKKGVSEEEYWHQTGAYARLATEMARSDTDRLIEVTGRIGVLPPDVQELLFQSIEEGVSKDTSGETGFAIWSALDHVVRKHRRFADAAWAMPEEEVEQIARLTDKLTPKDPLIFYRRLFNGNDFDLYSSENDWEAARQALEQSRQDAVAEIHSSGGFESVVRFAESTKSPRQVGLAYGAEADEHLDARVFPAFLSDRHSVRYQFASGYAWSRFTLAKWEWIDKQGFAQWTKPDAAEFLSLFPFTLPTWQRADVVLGEDQELYWRIADANMYEADEGSHDAIDKLLQYDRPRTAISCLYQLHHQHKKIDHAQVAKALLAAVNSSEPQHQLEEHSSIKLIALLQETKGTDQSELARIEWVYLPLLEHHLGVSPKTIESEMAENSNTFCDMIRLVFGPEEEEKPIEEASPSQQNIATNAYRLLSNWKVVPGSRDGRFNGAALIEWSQAMRENATRTGHLGISLDMFGRVLTHAPEDPSGLWIHKVVAAILDAPDAETLRDGFRIQLYNSRGAHWVDPTGAPERGLAEKYRTRAEAVENAGFMRFASTLRDLAAEYDHEAERVIGRSKRDE
;
A
#
# COMPACT_ATOMS: atom_id res chain seq x y z
N MET A 1 45.98 70.95 -3.65
CA MET A 1 45.56 69.59 -4.02
C MET A 1 44.93 68.96 -2.79
N ILE A 2 43.79 68.28 -2.96
CA ILE A 2 43.31 67.30 -1.98
C ILE A 2 43.78 65.94 -2.51
N ASP A 3 44.29 65.08 -1.64
CA ASP A 3 44.64 63.70 -2.02
C ASP A 3 43.33 62.92 -2.24
N GLY A 4 43.12 62.41 -3.46
CA GLY A 4 41.89 61.71 -3.84
C GLY A 4 41.66 60.41 -3.05
N THR A 5 42.73 59.73 -2.67
CA THR A 5 42.70 58.53 -1.81
C THR A 5 42.27 58.87 -0.39
N VAL A 6 42.80 59.97 0.17
CA VAL A 6 42.38 60.47 1.49
C VAL A 6 40.94 60.99 1.46
N LEU A 7 40.50 61.60 0.35
CA LEU A 7 39.12 62.04 0.18
C LEU A 7 38.15 60.85 0.14
N LEU A 8 38.46 59.79 -0.62
CA LEU A 8 37.67 58.55 -0.67
C LEU A 8 37.60 57.84 0.70
N ASP A 9 38.73 57.74 1.40
CA ASP A 9 38.81 57.13 2.73
C ASP A 9 38.07 57.96 3.79
N TRP A 10 38.08 59.29 3.67
CA TRP A 10 37.30 60.19 4.53
C TRP A 10 35.78 60.08 4.26
N ILE A 11 35.36 60.02 2.99
CA ILE A 11 33.95 59.83 2.62
C ILE A 11 33.44 58.48 3.17
N ARG A 12 34.15 57.38 2.89
CA ARG A 12 33.80 56.04 3.40
C ARG A 12 33.72 55.94 4.93
N LYS A 13 34.55 56.70 5.67
CA LYS A 13 34.59 56.66 7.14
C LYS A 13 33.55 57.56 7.80
N PHE A 14 32.92 58.47 7.07
CA PHE A 14 31.94 59.42 7.62
C PHE A 14 30.69 59.52 6.72
N PRO A 15 29.73 58.58 6.84
CA PRO A 15 28.49 58.57 6.02
C PRO A 15 27.65 59.86 6.09
N ALA A 16 27.78 60.64 7.17
CA ALA A 16 27.17 61.97 7.28
C ALA A 16 27.84 63.02 6.37
N VAL A 17 29.17 62.93 6.18
CA VAL A 17 29.93 63.77 5.23
C VAL A 17 29.63 63.34 3.81
N GLU A 18 29.57 62.03 3.55
CA GLU A 18 29.16 61.45 2.26
C GLU A 18 27.77 61.94 1.85
N LYS A 19 26.75 61.73 2.69
CA LYS A 19 25.37 62.18 2.44
C LYS A 19 25.27 63.70 2.26
N TRP A 20 26.06 64.47 3.02
CA TRP A 20 26.15 65.92 2.85
C TRP A 20 26.84 66.33 1.53
N LEU A 21 27.93 65.68 1.13
CA LEU A 21 28.59 65.94 -0.16
C LEU A 21 27.64 65.67 -1.32
N LEU A 22 26.96 64.52 -1.29
CA LEU A 22 26.01 64.10 -2.32
C LEU A 22 24.86 65.10 -2.49
N GLN A 23 24.25 65.55 -1.38
CA GLN A 23 23.24 66.61 -1.41
C GLN A 23 23.81 67.95 -1.91
N THR A 24 24.99 68.34 -1.45
CA THR A 24 25.58 69.66 -1.69
C THR A 24 26.16 69.83 -3.09
N MET A 25 26.69 68.77 -3.71
CA MET A 25 27.42 68.90 -4.98
C MET A 25 26.51 69.02 -6.21
N ARG A 26 25.32 68.39 -6.24
CA ARG A 26 24.36 68.54 -7.37
C ARG A 26 22.86 68.52 -7.02
N GLY A 27 22.46 68.42 -5.74
CA GLY A 27 21.02 68.34 -5.39
C GLY A 27 20.30 67.12 -5.98
N MET A 28 21.05 66.05 -6.24
CA MET A 28 20.59 64.84 -6.94
C MET A 28 19.85 63.89 -5.98
N PRO A 29 18.73 63.28 -6.39
CA PRO A 29 17.99 62.34 -5.54
C PRO A 29 18.68 60.97 -5.53
N MET A 30 19.78 60.85 -4.78
CA MET A 30 20.56 59.61 -4.64
C MET A 30 19.80 58.45 -3.96
N HIS A 31 18.58 58.66 -3.49
CA HIS A 31 17.68 57.60 -3.01
C HIS A 31 16.87 56.96 -4.16
N ASP A 32 16.93 57.55 -5.36
CA ASP A 32 16.19 57.14 -6.55
C ASP A 32 17.14 56.67 -7.69
N ILE A 33 18.42 56.43 -7.36
CA ILE A 33 19.52 56.06 -8.26
C ILE A 33 20.28 54.88 -7.65
N GLU A 34 20.54 53.85 -8.45
CA GLU A 34 21.20 52.61 -8.02
C GLU A 34 22.09 52.06 -9.16
N THR A 35 23.18 51.38 -8.84
CA THR A 35 24.03 50.71 -9.83
C THR A 35 23.60 49.26 -10.08
N ALA A 36 23.94 48.73 -11.26
CA ALA A 36 23.68 47.33 -11.60
C ALA A 36 24.42 46.32 -10.68
N GLU A 37 25.50 46.72 -9.99
CA GLU A 37 26.17 45.88 -9.01
C GLU A 37 25.44 45.87 -7.66
N GLU A 38 25.06 47.03 -7.12
CA GLU A 38 24.27 47.13 -5.87
C GLU A 38 22.97 46.33 -5.97
N ARG A 39 22.25 46.46 -7.09
CA ARG A 39 21.03 45.70 -7.36
C ARG A 39 21.28 44.20 -7.46
N TRP A 40 22.32 43.78 -8.18
CA TRP A 40 22.62 42.34 -8.30
C TRP A 40 23.06 41.73 -6.97
N ASP A 41 23.87 42.43 -6.18
CA ASP A 41 24.32 41.95 -4.88
C ASP A 41 23.16 41.89 -3.86
N LEU A 42 22.19 42.81 -3.93
CA LEU A 42 20.92 42.67 -3.22
C LEU A 42 20.12 41.45 -3.71
N THR A 43 19.79 41.38 -5.00
CA THR A 43 18.93 40.33 -5.57
C THR A 43 19.53 38.92 -5.41
N ARG A 44 20.85 38.76 -5.54
CA ARG A 44 21.52 37.45 -5.37
C ARG A 44 21.56 36.98 -3.92
N SER A 45 21.57 37.90 -2.95
CA SER A 45 21.60 37.54 -1.51
C SER A 45 20.27 36.99 -1.00
N ILE A 46 19.20 37.04 -1.81
CA ILE A 46 17.88 36.52 -1.48
C ILE A 46 17.91 34.99 -1.37
N GLY A 47 17.93 34.49 -0.12
CA GLY A 47 18.01 33.07 0.21
C GLY A 47 19.40 32.57 0.63
N GLU A 48 20.40 33.46 0.71
CA GLU A 48 21.77 33.09 1.06
C GLU A 48 21.91 32.63 2.53
N PRO A 49 22.64 31.52 2.82
CA PRO A 49 23.28 30.61 1.88
C PRO A 49 22.33 29.50 1.37
N PRO A 50 22.40 29.12 0.08
CA PRO A 50 23.29 29.65 -0.96
C PRO A 50 22.69 30.85 -1.74
N ALA A 51 23.56 31.66 -2.34
CA ALA A 51 23.16 32.80 -3.17
C ALA A 51 22.57 32.36 -4.53
N LEU A 52 21.76 33.22 -5.15
CA LEU A 52 21.21 32.99 -6.49
C LEU A 52 22.25 33.26 -7.59
N VAL A 53 22.18 32.46 -8.66
CA VAL A 53 23.07 32.56 -9.83
C VAL A 53 22.47 33.40 -10.96
N SER A 54 23.32 34.06 -11.74
CA SER A 54 22.92 34.90 -12.88
C SER A 54 22.11 34.14 -13.93
N GLU A 55 22.48 32.89 -14.19
CA GLU A 55 21.91 32.00 -15.19
C GLU A 55 20.39 31.80 -15.00
N LEU A 56 19.92 31.82 -13.75
CA LEU A 56 18.50 31.74 -13.39
C LEU A 56 17.68 32.91 -13.99
N PHE A 57 18.26 34.11 -14.00
CA PHE A 57 17.62 35.33 -14.49
C PHE A 57 17.81 35.53 -16.01
N LEU A 58 18.78 34.86 -16.62
CA LEU A 58 19.07 34.87 -18.06
C LEU A 58 18.42 33.70 -18.83
N ALA A 59 17.94 32.68 -18.12
CA ALA A 59 17.32 31.51 -18.73
C ALA A 59 16.11 31.87 -19.62
N ASN A 60 16.06 31.29 -20.83
CA ASN A 60 15.05 31.56 -21.86
C ASN A 60 15.04 33.02 -22.40
N ARG A 61 16.08 33.83 -22.16
CA ARG A 61 16.13 35.27 -22.52
C ARG A 61 17.25 35.65 -23.50
N GLY A 62 17.83 34.69 -24.23
CA GLY A 62 18.99 34.88 -25.10
C GLY A 62 18.89 36.04 -26.10
N ASP A 63 17.74 36.19 -26.80
CA ASP A 63 17.54 37.30 -27.75
C ASP A 63 17.56 38.67 -27.06
N ALA A 64 17.05 38.75 -25.83
CA ALA A 64 17.10 39.96 -25.01
C ALA A 64 18.53 40.25 -24.53
N CYS A 65 19.34 39.23 -24.24
CA CYS A 65 20.77 39.39 -23.94
C CYS A 65 21.54 39.96 -25.16
N VAL A 66 21.30 39.44 -26.36
CA VAL A 66 21.91 39.96 -27.60
C VAL A 66 21.51 41.43 -27.83
N LYS A 67 20.24 41.78 -27.63
CA LYS A 67 19.75 43.17 -27.74
C LYS A 67 20.28 44.09 -26.63
N LEU A 68 20.52 43.57 -25.43
CA LEU A 68 21.17 44.31 -24.34
C LEU A 68 22.64 44.58 -24.66
N GLN A 69 23.36 43.61 -25.24
CA GLN A 69 24.72 43.82 -25.73
C GLN A 69 24.78 44.88 -26.85
N GLU A 70 23.80 44.95 -27.75
CA GLU A 70 23.73 46.04 -28.75
C GLU A 70 23.65 47.44 -28.09
N VAL A 71 23.04 47.58 -26.91
CA VAL A 71 23.01 48.86 -26.16
C VAL A 71 24.37 49.15 -25.52
N ILE A 72 24.98 48.13 -24.90
CA ILE A 72 26.28 48.25 -24.21
C ILE A 72 27.40 48.57 -25.21
N ASP A 73 27.34 48.00 -26.42
CA ASP A 73 28.24 48.26 -27.55
C ASP A 73 28.00 49.62 -28.25
N ASP A 74 27.16 50.50 -27.70
CA ASP A 74 26.76 51.80 -28.29
C ASP A 74 26.05 51.69 -29.67
N LYS A 75 25.66 50.49 -30.12
CA LYS A 75 25.00 50.23 -31.41
C LYS A 75 23.51 50.60 -31.38
N LEU A 76 22.86 50.52 -30.21
CA LEU A 76 21.43 50.73 -30.02
C LEU A 76 21.18 51.77 -28.91
N THR A 77 20.51 52.88 -29.24
CA THR A 77 20.31 54.02 -28.30
C THR A 77 19.00 53.97 -27.51
N GLN A 78 18.18 52.94 -27.70
CA GLN A 78 16.92 52.73 -27.00
C GLN A 78 16.61 51.23 -27.03
N LEU A 79 16.15 50.65 -25.92
CA LEU A 79 15.70 49.25 -25.85
C LEU A 79 14.42 49.15 -24.99
N LYS A 80 13.33 48.68 -25.60
CA LYS A 80 12.11 48.28 -24.87
C LYS A 80 12.16 46.77 -24.64
N LEU A 81 12.09 46.36 -23.38
CA LEU A 81 11.95 44.97 -22.97
C LEU A 81 10.46 44.67 -22.76
N GLU A 82 9.86 43.89 -23.67
CA GLU A 82 8.42 43.66 -23.65
C GLU A 82 8.04 42.56 -22.64
N THR A 83 7.42 42.97 -21.54
CA THR A 83 7.11 42.12 -20.39
C THR A 83 5.76 42.49 -19.79
N HIS A 84 5.11 41.54 -19.12
CA HIS A 84 3.98 41.82 -18.22
C HIS A 84 4.45 42.00 -16.76
N TYR A 85 5.73 41.69 -16.48
CA TYR A 85 6.40 41.78 -15.18
C TYR A 85 7.55 42.80 -15.30
N PRO A 86 7.26 44.11 -15.15
CA PRO A 86 8.26 45.18 -15.30
C PRO A 86 9.30 45.18 -14.17
N ASP A 87 8.94 44.65 -13.00
CA ASP A 87 9.79 44.38 -11.83
C ASP A 87 11.08 43.65 -12.22
N GLN A 88 10.98 42.66 -13.11
CA GLN A 88 12.09 41.76 -13.46
C GLN A 88 13.05 42.32 -14.51
N VAL A 89 12.79 43.51 -15.06
CA VAL A 89 13.65 44.13 -16.09
C VAL A 89 14.99 44.53 -15.49
N VAL A 90 14.96 45.15 -14.32
CA VAL A 90 16.15 45.61 -13.60
C VAL A 90 16.99 44.43 -13.10
N ASP A 91 16.37 43.39 -12.54
CA ASP A 91 17.07 42.15 -12.14
C ASP A 91 17.73 41.46 -13.33
N PHE A 92 17.04 41.36 -14.47
CA PHE A 92 17.59 40.76 -15.70
C PHE A 92 18.84 41.50 -16.21
N ILE A 93 18.80 42.83 -16.27
CA ILE A 93 19.94 43.63 -16.75
C ILE A 93 21.12 43.52 -15.78
N SER A 94 20.85 43.57 -14.47
CA SER A 94 21.86 43.46 -13.41
C SER A 94 22.53 42.09 -13.41
N ALA A 95 21.73 41.02 -13.57
CA ALA A 95 22.21 39.65 -13.74
C ALA A 95 23.00 39.42 -15.04
N TYR A 96 22.72 40.18 -16.11
CA TYR A 96 23.52 40.07 -17.34
C TYR A 96 24.89 40.72 -17.18
N ILE A 97 24.93 41.96 -16.65
CA ILE A 97 26.17 42.70 -16.43
C ILE A 97 27.09 41.95 -15.45
N SER A 98 26.56 41.22 -14.47
CA SER A 98 27.36 40.42 -13.54
C SER A 98 28.07 39.20 -14.17
N THR A 99 27.71 38.79 -15.40
CA THR A 99 28.41 37.71 -16.13
C THR A 99 29.64 38.17 -16.93
N PHE A 100 29.89 39.48 -17.01
CA PHE A 100 31.01 40.03 -17.77
C PHE A 100 32.38 39.79 -17.11
N ASP A 101 33.44 39.80 -17.91
CA ASP A 101 34.81 39.87 -17.41
C ASP A 101 35.06 41.18 -16.63
N ALA A 102 36.12 41.22 -15.82
CA ALA A 102 36.36 42.34 -14.91
C ALA A 102 36.60 43.71 -15.60
N GLU A 103 37.04 43.74 -16.86
CA GLU A 103 37.27 44.98 -17.60
C GLU A 103 35.96 45.48 -18.24
N THR A 104 35.25 44.60 -18.95
CA THR A 104 33.93 44.91 -19.53
C THR A 104 32.88 45.21 -18.46
N LYS A 105 32.91 44.49 -17.32
CA LYS A 105 32.01 44.75 -16.18
C LYS A 105 32.25 46.15 -15.61
N ALA A 106 33.51 46.57 -15.43
CA ALA A 106 33.83 47.88 -14.87
C ALA A 106 33.34 49.04 -15.75
N ASP A 107 33.51 48.93 -17.08
CA ASP A 107 32.94 49.92 -18.02
C ASP A 107 31.40 49.91 -18.01
N ALA A 108 30.77 48.74 -18.05
CA ALA A 108 29.32 48.61 -18.00
C ALA A 108 28.73 49.18 -16.69
N MET A 109 29.35 48.91 -15.54
CA MET A 109 28.99 49.50 -14.24
C MET A 109 29.16 51.03 -14.22
N GLY A 110 30.21 51.55 -14.88
CA GLY A 110 30.43 52.99 -14.99
C GLY A 110 29.39 53.72 -15.85
N ARG A 111 28.72 53.01 -16.76
CA ARG A 111 27.72 53.59 -17.69
C ARG A 111 26.26 53.28 -17.32
N CYS A 112 25.96 52.14 -16.69
CA CYS A 112 24.59 51.68 -16.41
C CYS A 112 24.05 52.18 -15.05
N LEU A 113 23.00 53.00 -15.09
CA LEU A 113 22.34 53.55 -13.90
C LEU A 113 20.84 53.21 -13.89
N ILE A 114 20.37 52.63 -12.78
CA ILE A 114 18.97 52.27 -12.53
C ILE A 114 18.28 53.45 -11.83
N LEU A 115 17.07 53.82 -12.30
CA LEU A 115 16.38 55.05 -11.91
C LEU A 115 14.90 54.78 -11.59
N SER A 116 14.47 55.14 -10.37
CA SER A 116 13.10 54.93 -9.89
C SER A 116 12.21 56.19 -9.93
N SER A 117 12.76 57.38 -10.18
CA SER A 117 11.98 58.62 -10.22
C SER A 117 12.26 59.53 -11.44
N PRO A 118 11.27 60.34 -11.87
CA PRO A 118 11.49 61.35 -12.90
C PRO A 118 12.55 62.40 -12.51
N ALA A 119 12.72 62.68 -11.22
CA ALA A 119 13.69 63.65 -10.72
C ALA A 119 15.13 63.13 -10.90
N ALA A 120 15.37 61.83 -10.67
CA ALA A 120 16.64 61.17 -10.96
C ALA A 120 16.97 61.23 -12.46
N TRP A 121 15.98 60.92 -13.30
CA TRP A 121 16.10 60.97 -14.75
C TRP A 121 16.47 62.36 -15.27
N GLU A 122 15.79 63.40 -14.81
CA GLU A 122 16.08 64.77 -15.24
C GLU A 122 17.42 65.30 -14.69
N ALA A 123 17.88 64.82 -13.53
CA ALA A 123 19.19 65.20 -12.98
C ALA A 123 20.37 64.60 -13.78
N LEU A 124 20.29 63.34 -14.19
CA LEU A 124 21.37 62.67 -14.93
C LEU A 124 21.48 63.11 -16.39
N VAL A 125 20.35 63.39 -17.06
CA VAL A 125 20.33 63.88 -18.45
C VAL A 125 21.00 65.26 -18.62
N LEU A 126 21.32 65.96 -17.53
CA LEU A 126 22.09 67.20 -17.59
C LEU A 126 23.61 66.99 -17.78
N TYR A 127 24.14 65.78 -17.54
CA TYR A 127 25.55 65.45 -17.75
C TYR A 127 25.89 65.45 -19.26
N ASP A 128 27.18 65.60 -19.58
CA ASP A 128 27.69 65.53 -20.97
C ASP A 128 28.39 64.19 -21.28
N GLU A 129 28.56 63.33 -20.27
CA GLU A 129 29.05 61.96 -20.42
C GLU A 129 27.88 61.01 -20.76
N LYS A 130 28.10 60.11 -21.73
CA LYS A 130 27.10 59.11 -22.12
C LYS A 130 26.88 58.11 -20.99
N HIS A 131 25.61 57.82 -20.72
CA HIS A 131 25.19 56.80 -19.77
C HIS A 131 24.09 55.94 -20.42
N ILE A 132 23.88 54.75 -19.87
CA ILE A 132 22.78 53.84 -20.18
C ILE A 132 21.78 53.95 -19.04
N LEU A 133 20.67 54.65 -19.28
CA LEU A 133 19.66 54.94 -18.26
C LEU A 133 18.60 53.83 -18.26
N ILE A 134 18.49 53.11 -17.14
CA ILE A 134 17.58 51.98 -16.95
C ILE A 134 16.42 52.44 -16.07
N ALA A 135 15.18 52.28 -16.53
CA ALA A 135 14.00 52.56 -15.71
C ALA A 135 13.67 51.37 -14.78
N ASP A 136 13.57 51.63 -13.48
CA ASP A 136 12.96 50.72 -12.51
C ASP A 136 11.43 50.68 -12.71
N ALA A 137 10.76 49.62 -12.24
CA ALA A 137 9.32 49.46 -12.36
C ALA A 137 8.48 50.57 -11.70
N GLN A 138 9.06 51.33 -10.76
CA GLN A 138 8.44 52.54 -10.19
C GLN A 138 8.36 53.71 -11.19
N LEU A 139 9.19 53.72 -12.24
CA LEU A 139 9.28 54.77 -13.25
C LEU A 139 8.67 54.32 -14.58
N ASP A 140 7.33 54.39 -14.70
CA ASP A 140 6.68 54.09 -15.98
C ASP A 140 7.07 55.11 -17.07
N LEU A 141 7.75 54.62 -18.11
CA LEU A 141 8.12 55.39 -19.30
C LEU A 141 7.16 55.18 -20.50
N ASN A 142 6.11 54.37 -20.36
CA ASN A 142 5.17 54.07 -21.45
C ASN A 142 4.08 55.15 -21.65
N ASN A 143 4.09 56.20 -20.83
CA ASN A 143 3.12 57.31 -20.84
C ASN A 143 3.69 58.63 -21.42
N ASP A 144 2.83 59.65 -21.54
CA ASP A 144 3.14 60.99 -22.06
C ASP A 144 4.30 61.73 -21.37
N MET A 145 4.57 61.43 -20.10
CA MET A 145 5.70 61.97 -19.34
C MET A 145 6.97 61.17 -19.68
N GLY A 146 6.87 59.84 -19.72
CA GLY A 146 7.91 58.93 -20.18
C GLY A 146 8.46 59.24 -21.57
N LEU A 147 7.57 59.49 -22.55
CA LEU A 147 7.95 59.92 -23.90
C LEU A 147 8.84 61.19 -23.89
N ARG A 148 8.62 62.11 -22.94
CA ARG A 148 9.46 63.32 -22.78
C ARG A 148 10.80 62.99 -22.12
N LEU A 149 10.83 62.10 -21.13
CA LEU A 149 12.07 61.65 -20.49
C LEU A 149 13.01 60.90 -21.46
N ILE A 150 12.45 59.99 -22.27
CA ILE A 150 13.19 59.28 -23.33
C ILE A 150 13.77 60.29 -24.34
N GLN A 151 12.98 61.26 -24.79
CA GLN A 151 13.43 62.27 -25.75
C GLN A 151 14.44 63.27 -25.15
N LYS A 152 14.34 63.61 -23.86
CA LYS A 152 15.37 64.37 -23.13
C LYS A 152 16.71 63.61 -23.15
N ALA A 153 16.70 62.34 -22.74
CA ALA A 153 17.90 61.50 -22.67
C ALA A 153 18.56 61.30 -24.06
N ARG A 154 17.78 60.91 -25.07
CA ARG A 154 18.31 60.68 -26.43
C ARG A 154 18.88 61.94 -27.09
N ARG A 155 18.34 63.14 -26.79
CA ARG A 155 18.90 64.42 -27.26
C ARG A 155 20.29 64.74 -26.69
N LYS A 156 20.64 64.15 -25.55
CA LYS A 156 21.93 64.29 -24.87
C LYS A 156 22.89 63.14 -25.13
N GLY A 157 22.48 62.13 -25.91
CA GLY A 157 23.33 61.01 -26.31
C GLY A 157 23.38 59.85 -25.32
N HIS A 158 22.55 59.86 -24.28
CA HIS A 158 22.35 58.70 -23.41
C HIS A 158 21.55 57.61 -24.14
N ALA A 159 21.87 56.34 -23.87
CA ALA A 159 21.00 55.23 -24.22
C ALA A 159 19.93 55.01 -23.14
N VAL A 160 18.82 54.37 -23.49
CA VAL A 160 17.65 54.21 -22.61
C VAL A 160 17.12 52.77 -22.66
N ILE A 161 16.96 52.12 -21.51
CA ILE A 161 16.39 50.78 -21.38
C ILE A 161 15.16 50.84 -20.45
N PHE A 162 14.04 50.25 -20.86
CA PHE A 162 12.82 50.25 -20.05
C PHE A 162 11.90 49.05 -20.30
N GLY A 163 11.11 48.71 -19.28
CA GLY A 163 10.05 47.71 -19.38
C GLY A 163 8.72 48.28 -19.89
N GLY A 164 7.94 47.44 -20.56
CA GLY A 164 6.55 47.77 -20.90
C GLY A 164 5.78 46.60 -21.49
N PRO A 165 4.43 46.65 -21.50
CA PRO A 165 3.60 45.59 -22.08
C PRO A 165 3.88 45.40 -23.58
N ARG A 166 3.61 44.19 -24.08
CA ARG A 166 3.69 43.89 -25.53
C ARG A 166 2.67 44.74 -26.30
N GLY A 167 3.06 45.21 -27.48
CA GLY A 167 2.21 46.02 -28.36
C GLY A 167 2.67 47.46 -28.51
N GLY A 168 1.92 48.21 -29.34
CA GLY A 168 2.34 49.47 -29.93
C GLY A 168 2.63 49.32 -31.42
N ILE A 169 3.32 50.30 -32.01
CA ILE A 169 3.87 50.19 -33.37
C ILE A 169 5.13 49.30 -33.31
N PRO A 170 5.33 48.32 -34.21
CA PRO A 170 6.55 47.51 -34.22
C PRO A 170 7.82 48.36 -34.37
N ASP A 171 8.78 48.15 -33.47
CA ASP A 171 10.05 48.87 -33.40
C ASP A 171 11.20 47.84 -33.30
N PRO A 172 12.24 47.87 -34.17
CA PRO A 172 13.42 47.00 -34.05
C PRO A 172 14.27 47.24 -32.78
N ALA A 173 13.95 48.28 -32.00
CA ALA A 173 14.42 48.52 -30.64
C ALA A 173 13.56 47.83 -29.55
N SER A 174 12.57 47.02 -29.92
CA SER A 174 11.71 46.27 -28.99
C SER A 174 12.01 44.77 -29.06
N ILE A 175 12.16 44.11 -27.90
CA ILE A 175 12.37 42.65 -27.83
C ILE A 175 11.60 42.05 -26.64
N PRO A 176 10.94 40.88 -26.78
CA PRO A 176 10.22 40.30 -25.65
C PRO A 176 11.13 39.70 -24.58
N LEU A 177 10.89 40.09 -23.33
CA LEU A 177 11.54 39.47 -22.16
C LEU A 177 10.75 38.23 -21.75
N SER A 178 11.10 37.08 -22.34
CA SER A 178 10.47 35.80 -22.06
C SER A 178 10.69 35.35 -20.61
N MET A 179 9.74 34.57 -20.07
CA MET A 179 9.86 33.96 -18.74
C MET A 179 10.64 32.64 -18.81
N PRO A 180 11.40 32.25 -17.77
CA PRO A 180 11.96 30.91 -17.67
C PRO A 180 10.84 29.85 -17.56
N LYS A 181 11.16 28.60 -17.93
CA LYS A 181 10.32 27.44 -17.62
C LYS A 181 10.64 26.95 -16.20
N MET A 182 9.73 26.20 -15.58
CA MET A 182 9.95 25.59 -14.25
C MET A 182 11.24 24.76 -14.20
N GLN A 183 11.52 23.94 -15.22
CA GLN A 183 12.78 23.21 -15.35
C GLN A 183 14.00 24.13 -15.30
N HIS A 184 13.97 25.27 -16.01
CA HIS A 184 15.10 26.22 -15.97
C HIS A 184 15.29 26.87 -14.60
N ILE A 185 14.22 27.01 -13.80
CA ILE A 185 14.31 27.49 -12.42
C ILE A 185 14.96 26.41 -11.54
N GLN A 186 14.51 25.16 -11.65
CA GLN A 186 15.11 24.03 -10.93
C GLN A 186 16.60 23.87 -11.28
N ASP A 187 16.94 23.75 -12.58
CA ASP A 187 18.32 23.67 -13.08
C ASP A 187 19.21 24.82 -12.58
N GLY A 188 18.64 26.03 -12.45
CA GLY A 188 19.35 27.23 -11.98
C GLY A 188 19.60 27.22 -10.48
N LEU A 189 18.61 26.81 -9.68
CA LEU A 189 18.73 26.70 -8.23
C LEU A 189 19.69 25.57 -7.84
N GLU A 190 19.61 24.40 -8.49
CA GLU A 190 20.55 23.29 -8.25
C GLU A 190 22.01 23.69 -8.56
N LYS A 191 22.25 24.43 -9.65
CA LYS A 191 23.58 25.01 -9.96
C LYS A 191 24.04 26.06 -8.95
N GLY A 192 23.10 26.77 -8.33
CA GLY A 192 23.38 27.64 -7.17
C GLY A 192 23.71 26.87 -5.88
N GLY A 193 23.57 25.54 -5.85
CA GLY A 193 23.79 24.71 -4.68
C GLY A 193 22.57 24.56 -3.76
N TYR A 194 21.37 24.91 -4.23
CA TYR A 194 20.13 24.50 -3.54
C TYR A 194 19.97 22.97 -3.63
N ASN A 195 19.31 22.39 -2.63
CA ASN A 195 18.93 20.98 -2.66
C ASN A 195 17.96 20.70 -3.83
N ASP A 196 18.13 19.57 -4.53
CA ASP A 196 17.26 19.01 -5.58
C ASP A 196 15.76 19.12 -5.26
N GLU A 197 15.32 18.73 -4.06
CA GLU A 197 13.91 18.82 -3.67
C GLU A 197 13.47 20.27 -3.40
N ARG A 198 14.33 21.09 -2.79
CA ARG A 198 14.06 22.52 -2.56
C ARG A 198 13.95 23.29 -3.87
N ALA A 199 14.84 23.02 -4.82
CA ALA A 199 14.84 23.59 -6.15
C ALA A 199 13.56 23.21 -6.91
N ARG A 200 13.17 21.93 -6.87
CA ARG A 200 11.91 21.43 -7.44
C ARG A 200 10.68 22.09 -6.80
N SER A 201 10.60 22.14 -5.47
CA SER A 201 9.52 22.77 -4.70
C SER A 201 9.34 24.25 -5.06
N LEU A 202 10.45 25.01 -5.08
CA LEU A 202 10.44 26.43 -5.45
C LEU A 202 10.10 26.67 -6.93
N ALA A 203 10.57 25.82 -7.84
CA ALA A 203 10.19 25.86 -9.25
C ALA A 203 8.69 25.59 -9.46
N GLN A 204 8.13 24.63 -8.72
CA GLN A 204 6.70 24.30 -8.72
C GLN A 204 5.83 25.43 -8.17
N LYS A 205 6.13 25.91 -6.95
CA LYS A 205 5.38 27.00 -6.29
C LYS A 205 5.42 28.32 -7.08
N SER A 206 6.55 28.64 -7.71
CA SER A 206 6.70 29.88 -8.50
C SER A 206 6.03 29.83 -9.89
N GLY A 207 5.70 28.65 -10.44
CA GLY A 207 5.04 28.52 -11.74
C GLY A 207 5.81 29.14 -12.92
N GLY A 208 7.14 29.24 -12.82
CA GLY A 208 7.99 29.93 -13.81
C GLY A 208 8.09 31.45 -13.63
N ASN A 209 7.60 32.03 -12.53
CA ASN A 209 7.67 33.47 -12.26
C ASN A 209 8.79 33.82 -11.27
N LEU A 210 9.82 34.56 -11.71
CA LEU A 210 10.95 34.93 -10.87
C LEU A 210 10.56 35.84 -9.70
N GLY A 211 9.61 36.78 -9.89
CA GLY A 211 9.11 37.60 -8.78
C GLY A 211 8.40 36.77 -7.70
N SER A 212 7.60 35.78 -8.11
CA SER A 212 6.95 34.82 -7.19
C SER A 212 7.98 33.90 -6.52
N LEU A 213 9.04 33.50 -7.25
CA LEU A 213 10.15 32.70 -6.72
C LEU A 213 10.88 33.42 -5.58
N LEU A 214 11.25 34.69 -5.76
CA LEU A 214 11.91 35.48 -4.70
C LEU A 214 11.02 35.58 -3.45
N ARG A 215 9.71 35.82 -3.62
CA ARG A 215 8.75 35.82 -2.50
C ARG A 215 8.63 34.45 -1.81
N CYS A 216 8.66 33.34 -2.57
CA CYS A 216 8.66 31.99 -2.01
C CYS A 216 9.95 31.71 -1.20
N ILE A 217 11.12 32.08 -1.73
CA ILE A 217 12.42 31.91 -1.03
C ILE A 217 12.43 32.67 0.31
N GLN A 218 11.82 33.85 0.36
CA GLN A 218 11.73 34.68 1.57
C GLN A 218 10.52 34.36 2.46
N ASN A 219 9.64 33.43 2.07
CA ASN A 219 8.34 33.16 2.71
C ASN A 219 7.47 34.42 2.91
N LEU A 220 7.48 35.34 1.93
CA LEU A 220 6.77 36.62 2.00
C LEU A 220 5.37 36.57 1.41
N SER A 221 4.36 36.52 2.29
CA SER A 221 2.93 36.68 1.95
C SER A 221 2.54 38.13 1.61
N LEU A 222 3.33 38.82 0.78
CA LEU A 222 3.01 40.16 0.28
C LEU A 222 1.84 40.07 -0.70
N MET A 223 0.70 40.69 -0.36
CA MET A 223 -0.43 40.87 -1.27
C MET A 223 0.02 41.59 -2.55
N PRO A 224 -0.05 40.95 -3.73
CA PRO A 224 0.34 41.62 -4.97
C PRO A 224 -0.74 42.62 -5.39
N GLN A 225 -0.35 43.75 -5.98
CA GLN A 225 -1.27 44.83 -6.38
C GLN A 225 -2.42 44.36 -7.31
N TRP A 226 -2.24 43.28 -8.09
CA TRP A 226 -3.30 42.70 -8.91
C TRP A 226 -4.42 42.01 -8.10
N ALA A 227 -4.15 41.59 -6.85
CA ALA A 227 -5.09 40.93 -5.94
C ALA A 227 -5.92 41.93 -5.11
N GLU A 228 -5.42 43.14 -4.86
CA GLU A 228 -6.10 44.15 -4.02
C GLU A 228 -7.30 44.84 -4.73
N ASN A 229 -7.38 44.70 -6.06
CA ASN A 229 -8.25 45.52 -6.91
C ASN A 229 -9.60 44.86 -7.25
N SER A 230 -10.60 45.67 -7.60
CA SER A 230 -12.03 45.33 -7.82
C SER A 230 -12.40 44.16 -8.76
N ALA A 231 -11.43 43.50 -9.42
CA ALA A 231 -11.64 42.30 -10.23
C ALA A 231 -11.13 41.02 -9.55
N SER A 232 -10.63 41.11 -8.31
CA SER A 232 -9.99 40.02 -7.57
C SER A 232 -10.93 38.84 -7.27
N ALA A 233 -12.21 39.09 -7.01
CA ALA A 233 -13.22 38.03 -6.90
C ALA A 233 -13.39 37.23 -8.20
N GLU A 234 -13.30 37.88 -9.36
CA GLU A 234 -13.38 37.20 -10.67
C GLU A 234 -12.08 36.44 -10.95
N LEU A 235 -10.93 37.05 -10.65
CA LEU A 235 -9.62 36.39 -10.69
C LEU A 235 -9.57 35.19 -9.73
N ALA A 236 -10.28 35.19 -8.61
CA ALA A 236 -10.36 34.06 -7.70
C ALA A 236 -11.04 32.85 -8.37
N ILE A 237 -12.11 33.06 -9.15
CA ILE A 237 -12.73 32.00 -9.95
C ILE A 237 -11.79 31.51 -11.07
N ALA A 238 -11.04 32.40 -11.73
CA ALA A 238 -9.99 32.00 -12.68
C ALA A 238 -8.83 31.25 -12.01
N MET A 239 -8.56 31.55 -10.75
CA MET A 239 -7.61 30.89 -9.85
C MET A 239 -8.17 29.58 -9.28
N LEU A 240 -9.48 29.31 -9.35
CA LEU A 240 -9.99 27.95 -9.17
C LEU A 240 -9.83 27.15 -10.48
N LEU A 241 -10.44 27.63 -11.57
CA LEU A 241 -10.46 26.94 -12.87
C LEU A 241 -9.08 26.66 -13.47
N GLY A 242 -8.09 27.54 -13.24
CA GLY A 242 -6.69 27.35 -13.63
C GLY A 242 -6.39 27.57 -15.11
N SER A 243 -7.14 26.95 -16.01
CA SER A 243 -7.08 27.17 -17.47
C SER A 243 -8.40 26.80 -18.14
N TRP A 244 -8.70 27.37 -19.31
CA TRP A 244 -9.87 27.02 -20.13
C TRP A 244 -9.67 27.52 -21.58
N ASN A 245 -10.48 27.02 -22.52
CA ASN A 245 -10.44 27.43 -23.93
C ASN A 245 -11.77 28.09 -24.38
N GLU A 246 -11.74 29.36 -24.82
CA GLU A 246 -12.94 30.10 -25.26
C GLU A 246 -13.62 29.51 -26.51
N ARG A 247 -12.93 28.64 -27.28
CA ARG A 247 -13.51 27.94 -28.44
C ARG A 247 -14.30 26.68 -28.05
N SER A 248 -14.32 26.31 -26.77
CA SER A 248 -15.10 25.18 -26.25
C SER A 248 -16.38 25.67 -25.59
N ASP A 249 -17.53 25.29 -26.15
CA ASP A 249 -18.84 25.57 -25.56
C ASP A 249 -19.00 24.88 -24.19
N ALA A 250 -18.35 23.74 -23.98
CA ALA A 250 -18.36 23.03 -22.69
C ALA A 250 -17.51 23.74 -21.64
N ASP A 251 -16.32 24.24 -22.01
CA ASP A 251 -15.47 25.04 -21.12
C ASP A 251 -16.19 26.34 -20.71
N THR A 252 -16.78 27.06 -21.66
CA THR A 252 -17.48 28.32 -21.37
C THR A 252 -18.75 28.10 -20.53
N GLN A 253 -19.44 26.96 -20.69
CA GLN A 253 -20.52 26.54 -19.79
C GLN A 253 -20.00 26.23 -18.38
N ALA A 254 -18.91 25.47 -18.25
CA ALA A 254 -18.28 25.13 -16.97
C ALA A 254 -17.80 26.37 -16.21
N VAL A 255 -17.15 27.31 -16.92
CA VAL A 255 -16.75 28.63 -16.39
C VAL A 255 -17.97 29.42 -15.91
N GLY A 256 -19.08 29.40 -16.65
CA GLY A 256 -20.32 30.09 -16.24
C GLY A 256 -20.92 29.54 -14.93
N ILE A 257 -20.89 28.22 -14.74
CA ILE A 257 -21.33 27.57 -13.49
C ILE A 257 -20.41 27.96 -12.32
N ALA A 258 -19.09 27.87 -12.53
CA ALA A 258 -18.09 28.28 -11.55
C ALA A 258 -18.24 29.77 -11.14
N ALA A 259 -18.43 30.66 -12.11
CA ALA A 259 -18.61 32.09 -11.87
C ALA A 259 -20.00 32.46 -11.30
N GLY A 260 -21.04 31.65 -11.56
CA GLY A 260 -22.43 31.95 -11.18
C GLY A 260 -23.08 33.06 -12.01
N LYS A 261 -22.57 33.30 -13.22
CA LYS A 261 -23.03 34.32 -14.19
C LYS A 261 -22.73 33.85 -15.62
N THR A 262 -23.18 34.56 -16.65
CA THR A 262 -22.87 34.13 -18.03
C THR A 262 -21.39 34.32 -18.35
N TYR A 263 -20.84 33.49 -19.24
CA TYR A 263 -19.44 33.60 -19.67
C TYR A 263 -19.11 35.01 -20.19
N GLY A 264 -20.04 35.63 -20.95
CA GLY A 264 -19.86 36.97 -21.51
C GLY A 264 -19.74 38.08 -20.47
N GLU A 265 -20.48 37.99 -19.36
CA GLU A 265 -20.38 38.95 -18.24
C GLU A 265 -19.07 38.76 -17.47
N TRP A 266 -18.69 37.50 -17.19
CA TRP A 266 -17.47 37.17 -16.46
C TRP A 266 -16.21 37.56 -17.23
N ILE A 267 -16.11 37.13 -18.49
CA ILE A 267 -14.90 37.30 -19.30
C ILE A 267 -14.59 38.78 -19.59
N ALA A 268 -15.58 39.67 -19.55
CA ALA A 268 -15.39 41.10 -19.69
C ALA A 268 -14.51 41.69 -18.56
N ALA A 269 -14.73 41.25 -17.31
CA ALA A 269 -13.90 41.65 -16.17
C ALA A 269 -12.50 41.00 -16.22
N ILE A 270 -12.45 39.71 -16.55
CA ILE A 270 -11.19 38.94 -16.67
C ILE A 270 -10.25 39.52 -17.72
N ARG A 271 -10.77 39.88 -18.91
CA ARG A 271 -9.98 40.52 -19.98
C ARG A 271 -9.41 41.88 -19.56
N GLN A 272 -10.12 42.65 -18.72
CA GLN A 272 -9.58 43.88 -18.15
C GLN A 272 -8.52 43.64 -17.07
N ALA A 273 -8.66 42.58 -16.27
CA ALA A 273 -7.67 42.20 -15.27
C ALA A 273 -6.36 41.66 -15.87
N ALA A 274 -6.46 40.91 -16.98
CA ALA A 274 -5.33 40.34 -17.72
C ALA A 274 -4.39 41.39 -18.33
N LEU A 275 -4.91 42.58 -18.68
CA LEU A 275 -4.12 43.68 -19.24
C LEU A 275 -3.33 44.48 -18.19
N ARG A 276 -3.48 44.17 -16.89
CA ARG A 276 -2.76 44.86 -15.81
C ARG A 276 -1.33 44.31 -15.66
N PRO A 277 -0.33 45.16 -15.37
CA PRO A 277 1.01 44.71 -15.00
C PRO A 277 0.98 43.76 -13.79
N GLY A 278 1.89 42.79 -13.79
CA GLY A 278 2.09 41.83 -12.70
C GLY A 278 1.08 40.68 -12.62
N THR A 279 -0.07 40.74 -13.31
CA THR A 279 -1.11 39.72 -13.20
C THR A 279 -0.58 38.33 -13.63
N PRO A 280 -0.87 37.24 -12.88
CA PRO A 280 -0.42 35.89 -13.21
C PRO A 280 -1.22 35.23 -14.33
N LEU A 281 -2.33 35.84 -14.76
CA LEU A 281 -3.20 35.37 -15.83
C LEU A 281 -2.63 35.72 -17.20
N LYS A 282 -2.54 34.73 -18.09
CA LYS A 282 -2.03 34.84 -19.45
C LYS A 282 -3.10 34.37 -20.45
N GLN A 283 -3.15 35.01 -21.62
CA GLN A 283 -3.98 34.60 -22.76
C GLN A 283 -3.09 34.25 -23.96
N TRP A 284 -3.42 33.18 -24.67
CA TRP A 284 -2.85 32.85 -25.98
C TRP A 284 -3.95 32.35 -26.93
N GLU A 285 -4.22 33.09 -28.01
CA GLU A 285 -5.44 32.94 -28.82
C GLU A 285 -6.72 32.88 -27.95
N SER A 286 -7.34 31.70 -27.85
CA SER A 286 -8.52 31.42 -27.03
C SER A 286 -8.20 30.64 -25.75
N GLU A 287 -6.94 30.33 -25.47
CA GLU A 287 -6.55 29.67 -24.23
C GLU A 287 -6.19 30.69 -23.15
N TRP A 288 -6.74 30.47 -21.96
CA TRP A 288 -6.45 31.23 -20.76
C TRP A 288 -5.71 30.35 -19.76
N ARG A 289 -4.72 30.90 -19.06
CA ARG A 289 -3.98 30.19 -18.00
C ARG A 289 -3.56 31.11 -16.85
N PHE A 290 -3.92 30.72 -15.62
CA PHE A 290 -3.39 31.33 -14.40
C PHE A 290 -2.05 30.68 -14.05
N ALA A 291 -0.93 31.38 -14.21
CA ALA A 291 0.40 30.77 -14.15
C ALA A 291 0.92 30.52 -12.72
N ALA A 292 0.90 31.54 -11.86
CA ALA A 292 1.41 31.44 -10.49
C ALA A 292 0.34 30.89 -9.53
N ARG A 293 -0.06 29.63 -9.72
CA ARG A 293 -1.19 28.98 -9.01
C ARG A 293 -1.07 29.12 -7.48
N TYR A 294 0.11 28.83 -6.92
CA TYR A 294 0.37 28.85 -5.47
C TYR A 294 0.25 30.26 -4.87
N GLU A 295 0.86 31.26 -5.50
CA GLU A 295 0.74 32.67 -5.09
C GLU A 295 -0.73 33.15 -5.20
N GLY A 296 -1.43 32.76 -6.26
CA GLY A 296 -2.87 33.00 -6.41
C GLY A 296 -3.71 32.40 -5.29
N TRP A 297 -3.36 31.19 -4.84
CA TRP A 297 -4.06 30.46 -3.78
C TRP A 297 -4.04 31.24 -2.46
N PHE A 298 -2.87 31.70 -2.03
CA PHE A 298 -2.75 32.49 -0.79
C PHE A 298 -3.19 33.96 -0.94
N ALA A 299 -3.03 34.57 -2.11
CA ALA A 299 -3.44 35.97 -2.33
C ALA A 299 -4.96 36.15 -2.54
N LEU A 300 -5.65 35.16 -3.09
CA LEU A 300 -7.10 35.24 -3.39
C LEU A 300 -7.94 34.28 -2.53
N GLY A 301 -7.35 33.30 -1.85
CA GLY A 301 -8.01 32.38 -0.93
C GLY A 301 -8.91 33.04 0.14
N PRO A 302 -8.51 34.17 0.77
CA PRO A 302 -9.36 34.90 1.70
C PRO A 302 -10.67 35.47 1.11
N MET A 303 -10.80 35.51 -0.21
CA MET A 303 -12.02 35.95 -0.91
C MET A 303 -12.99 34.80 -1.21
N LEU A 304 -12.58 33.55 -0.99
CA LEU A 304 -13.35 32.37 -1.33
C LEU A 304 -14.30 31.97 -0.20
N PHE A 305 -15.53 31.63 -0.58
CA PHE A 305 -16.58 31.15 0.31
C PHE A 305 -17.06 29.76 -0.11
N ASP A 306 -17.70 29.05 0.82
CA ASP A 306 -18.14 27.65 0.65
C ASP A 306 -18.91 27.42 -0.66
N ASP A 307 -19.81 28.35 -1.05
CA ASP A 307 -20.64 28.23 -2.26
C ASP A 307 -19.85 28.29 -3.58
N GLN A 308 -18.70 28.94 -3.58
CA GLN A 308 -17.83 29.08 -4.75
C GLN A 308 -16.99 27.81 -4.93
N VAL A 309 -16.43 27.31 -3.82
CA VAL A 309 -15.68 26.06 -3.78
C VAL A 309 -16.57 24.87 -4.12
N GLU A 310 -17.81 24.83 -3.59
CA GLU A 310 -18.81 23.81 -3.90
C GLU A 310 -19.18 23.79 -5.40
N ARG A 311 -19.36 24.97 -6.01
CA ARG A 311 -19.65 25.11 -7.45
C ARG A 311 -18.51 24.62 -8.34
N VAL A 312 -17.26 24.96 -8.02
CA VAL A 312 -16.11 24.44 -8.80
C VAL A 312 -15.88 22.95 -8.53
N GLY A 313 -16.18 22.44 -7.34
CA GLY A 313 -16.24 21.01 -7.06
C GLY A 313 -17.22 20.27 -7.97
N GLN A 314 -18.44 20.80 -8.14
CA GLN A 314 -19.43 20.23 -9.07
C GLN A 314 -18.99 20.30 -10.55
N VAL A 315 -18.29 21.38 -10.95
CA VAL A 315 -17.65 21.46 -12.26
C VAL A 315 -16.57 20.39 -12.41
N ALA A 316 -15.72 20.18 -11.40
CA ALA A 316 -14.67 19.17 -11.44
C ALA A 316 -15.24 17.74 -11.60
N VAL A 317 -16.29 17.36 -10.87
CA VAL A 317 -17.00 16.09 -11.08
C VAL A 317 -17.51 15.97 -12.53
N THR A 318 -18.08 17.04 -13.08
CA THR A 318 -18.65 17.06 -14.44
C THR A 318 -17.59 16.94 -15.54
N VAL A 319 -16.44 17.57 -15.34
CA VAL A 319 -15.30 17.60 -16.27
C VAL A 319 -14.48 16.29 -16.21
N LEU A 320 -14.38 15.67 -15.03
CA LEU A 320 -13.52 14.51 -14.79
C LEU A 320 -14.24 13.15 -14.86
N ARG A 321 -15.58 13.10 -14.73
CA ARG A 321 -16.38 11.92 -15.13
C ARG A 321 -16.60 11.80 -16.65
N GLU A 322 -16.13 12.75 -17.47
CA GLU A 322 -16.20 12.61 -18.92
C GLU A 322 -15.23 11.50 -19.39
N VAL A 323 -15.78 10.41 -19.92
CA VAL A 323 -15.02 9.31 -20.54
C VAL A 323 -14.54 9.72 -21.94
N HIS A 324 -13.26 9.47 -22.26
CA HIS A 324 -12.66 9.93 -23.52
C HIS A 324 -13.26 9.18 -24.71
N PRO A 325 -13.85 9.87 -25.72
CA PRO A 325 -14.53 9.20 -26.84
C PRO A 325 -13.62 8.35 -27.75
N GLU A 326 -12.31 8.35 -27.55
CA GLU A 326 -11.39 7.41 -28.20
C GLU A 326 -11.59 5.97 -27.73
N LEU A 327 -12.08 5.76 -26.50
CA LEU A 327 -12.17 4.42 -25.90
C LEU A 327 -13.29 3.58 -26.53
N ASP A 328 -14.24 4.25 -27.21
CA ASP A 328 -15.19 3.64 -28.15
C ASP A 328 -14.52 2.99 -29.38
N LEU A 329 -13.28 3.37 -29.68
CA LEU A 329 -12.53 2.84 -30.83
C LEU A 329 -11.71 1.60 -30.42
N PRO A 330 -11.55 0.63 -31.34
CA PRO A 330 -10.53 -0.41 -31.24
C PRO A 330 -9.12 0.17 -30.97
N ALA A 331 -8.30 -0.53 -30.19
CA ALA A 331 -7.01 -0.03 -29.72
C ALA A 331 -6.05 0.36 -30.86
N ASP A 332 -6.05 -0.39 -31.96
CA ASP A 332 -5.31 -0.11 -33.20
C ASP A 332 -5.72 1.20 -33.90
N GLN A 333 -6.82 1.82 -33.47
CA GLN A 333 -7.42 2.99 -34.11
C GLN A 333 -7.48 4.24 -33.23
N ARG A 334 -7.09 4.15 -31.94
CA ARG A 334 -7.16 5.27 -30.99
C ARG A 334 -6.22 6.41 -31.34
N HIS A 335 -5.04 6.13 -31.89
CA HIS A 335 -4.11 7.16 -32.38
C HIS A 335 -4.68 8.00 -33.56
N PHE A 336 -5.81 7.61 -34.16
CA PHE A 336 -6.56 8.42 -35.13
C PHE A 336 -7.84 9.05 -34.56
N ALA A 337 -8.09 9.03 -33.25
CA ALA A 337 -9.34 9.47 -32.62
C ALA A 337 -9.70 10.93 -32.98
N ASN A 338 -8.76 11.87 -32.86
CA ASN A 338 -8.98 13.27 -33.25
C ASN A 338 -9.34 13.44 -34.75
N PHE A 339 -8.72 12.66 -35.64
CA PHE A 339 -9.07 12.65 -37.07
C PHE A 339 -10.46 12.04 -37.35
N LYS A 340 -10.98 11.23 -36.41
CA LYS A 340 -12.34 10.66 -36.43
C LYS A 340 -13.36 11.50 -35.65
N GLY A 341 -12.99 12.68 -35.17
CA GLY A 341 -13.85 13.55 -34.35
C GLY A 341 -14.15 13.00 -32.95
N LYS A 342 -13.33 12.06 -32.46
CA LYS A 342 -13.44 11.43 -31.13
C LYS A 342 -12.51 12.14 -30.14
N SER A 343 -12.89 13.35 -29.76
CA SER A 343 -12.18 14.21 -28.79
C SER A 343 -13.12 14.53 -27.62
N ASN A 344 -12.57 14.81 -26.43
CA ASN A 344 -13.36 15.33 -25.29
C ASN A 344 -14.14 16.59 -25.65
N ARG A 345 -15.25 16.80 -24.93
CA ARG A 345 -16.02 18.06 -24.94
C ARG A 345 -15.30 19.14 -24.15
N HIS A 346 -14.81 18.83 -22.95
CA HIS A 346 -14.00 19.76 -22.15
C HIS A 346 -12.52 19.70 -22.56
N SER A 347 -11.84 20.85 -22.54
CA SER A 347 -10.41 20.91 -22.86
C SER A 347 -9.54 20.18 -21.83
N SER A 348 -8.39 19.65 -22.29
CA SER A 348 -7.37 19.07 -21.41
C SER A 348 -6.77 20.10 -20.46
N THR A 349 -6.73 21.38 -20.84
CA THR A 349 -6.24 22.46 -19.99
C THR A 349 -7.22 22.76 -18.84
N LEU A 350 -8.54 22.72 -19.09
CA LEU A 350 -9.54 22.80 -18.02
C LEU A 350 -9.52 21.56 -17.11
N ARG A 351 -9.43 20.35 -17.67
CA ARG A 351 -9.28 19.10 -16.88
C ARG A 351 -8.09 19.14 -15.92
N LEU A 352 -6.92 19.58 -16.40
CA LEU A 352 -5.74 19.76 -15.57
C LEU A 352 -5.97 20.87 -14.51
N GLY A 353 -6.53 22.01 -14.92
CA GLY A 353 -6.77 23.15 -14.04
C GLY A 353 -7.69 22.84 -12.85
N VAL A 354 -8.80 22.13 -13.08
CA VAL A 354 -9.69 21.69 -11.98
C VAL A 354 -9.06 20.60 -11.11
N SER A 355 -8.17 19.77 -11.67
CA SER A 355 -7.43 18.75 -10.91
C SER A 355 -6.36 19.38 -10.00
N GLU A 356 -5.65 20.41 -10.48
CA GLU A 356 -4.77 21.24 -9.65
C GLU A 356 -5.54 21.94 -8.52
N PHE A 357 -6.77 22.42 -8.79
CA PHE A 357 -7.63 23.01 -7.76
C PHE A 357 -7.98 22.00 -6.66
N LEU A 358 -8.38 20.77 -7.01
CA LEU A 358 -8.68 19.74 -6.01
C LEU A 358 -7.45 19.39 -5.19
N ALA A 359 -6.27 19.29 -5.82
CA ALA A 359 -5.02 19.03 -5.13
C ALA A 359 -4.67 20.15 -4.12
N LEU A 360 -4.74 21.41 -4.53
CA LEU A 360 -4.55 22.58 -3.66
C LEU A 360 -5.61 22.66 -2.54
N LEU A 361 -6.87 22.36 -2.84
CA LEU A 361 -7.97 22.35 -1.87
C LEU A 361 -7.77 21.31 -0.75
N GLY A 362 -7.16 20.17 -1.10
CA GLY A 362 -6.81 19.12 -0.14
C GLY A 362 -5.49 19.34 0.60
N SER A 363 -4.51 20.01 -0.01
CA SER A 363 -3.15 20.19 0.54
C SER A 363 -2.95 21.49 1.31
N GLU A 364 -3.53 22.60 0.86
CA GLU A 364 -3.32 23.96 1.40
C GLU A 364 -4.67 24.63 1.82
N PRO A 365 -5.52 23.97 2.63
CA PRO A 365 -6.85 24.50 2.98
C PRO A 365 -6.81 25.76 3.85
N THR A 366 -5.67 26.05 4.49
CA THR A 366 -5.45 27.19 5.39
C THR A 366 -5.53 28.55 4.68
N ALA A 367 -5.33 28.58 3.36
CA ALA A 367 -5.48 29.80 2.56
C ALA A 367 -6.94 30.29 2.45
N LEU A 368 -7.92 29.40 2.61
CA LEU A 368 -9.35 29.69 2.44
C LEU A 368 -9.97 30.17 3.78
N THR A 369 -9.45 31.28 4.30
CA THR A 369 -9.80 31.80 5.65
C THR A 369 -11.27 32.19 5.83
N SER A 370 -12.01 32.32 4.72
CA SER A 370 -13.43 32.71 4.70
C SER A 370 -14.39 31.53 4.45
N CYS A 371 -13.85 30.31 4.28
CA CYS A 371 -14.62 29.07 4.26
C CYS A 371 -14.90 28.55 5.69
N SER A 372 -15.90 27.67 5.82
CA SER A 372 -16.17 26.97 7.08
C SER A 372 -15.03 26.00 7.44
N THR A 373 -14.67 25.92 8.73
CA THR A 373 -13.61 25.03 9.24
C THR A 373 -13.83 23.58 8.78
N GLY A 374 -12.81 22.95 8.19
CA GLY A 374 -12.88 21.58 7.65
C GLY A 374 -13.65 21.40 6.32
N LYS A 375 -14.37 22.42 5.85
CA LYS A 375 -15.22 22.32 4.65
C LYS A 375 -14.44 22.08 3.36
N ALA A 376 -13.28 22.73 3.20
CA ALA A 376 -12.42 22.58 2.02
C ALA A 376 -11.89 21.12 1.85
N PRO A 377 -11.21 20.50 2.85
CA PRO A 377 -10.82 19.09 2.77
C PRO A 377 -12.00 18.12 2.61
N HIS A 378 -13.17 18.43 3.20
CA HIS A 378 -14.38 17.64 3.02
C HIS A 378 -14.91 17.70 1.58
N ILE A 379 -14.93 18.89 0.93
CA ILE A 379 -15.28 19.02 -0.48
C ILE A 379 -14.29 18.25 -1.36
N ALA A 380 -12.97 18.39 -1.14
CA ALA A 380 -11.96 17.65 -1.89
C ALA A 380 -12.16 16.13 -1.77
N THR A 381 -12.41 15.64 -0.56
CA THR A 381 -12.65 14.22 -0.26
C THR A 381 -13.94 13.70 -0.90
N ARG A 382 -15.04 14.46 -0.81
CA ARG A 382 -16.29 14.09 -1.46
C ARG A 382 -16.12 14.09 -2.98
N VAL A 383 -15.53 15.12 -3.57
CA VAL A 383 -15.36 15.21 -5.04
C VAL A 383 -14.45 14.10 -5.59
N VAL A 384 -13.38 13.72 -4.89
CA VAL A 384 -12.55 12.57 -5.30
C VAL A 384 -13.34 11.26 -5.25
N ARG A 385 -14.16 11.04 -4.21
CA ARG A 385 -15.10 9.91 -4.15
C ARG A 385 -16.13 9.99 -5.27
N ASP A 386 -16.79 11.13 -5.45
CA ASP A 386 -17.80 11.40 -6.48
C ASP A 386 -17.25 11.12 -7.89
N ILE A 387 -15.94 11.33 -8.15
CA ILE A 387 -15.29 11.04 -9.44
C ILE A 387 -14.98 9.54 -9.62
N LEU A 388 -14.49 8.85 -8.57
CA LEU A 388 -13.99 7.48 -8.66
C LEU A 388 -15.03 6.40 -8.29
N ASP A 389 -16.15 6.77 -7.69
CA ASP A 389 -17.24 5.86 -7.34
C ASP A 389 -17.82 5.13 -8.58
N GLY A 390 -17.77 3.80 -8.56
CA GLY A 390 -18.15 2.94 -9.69
C GLY A 390 -17.29 3.12 -10.95
N ALA A 391 -16.06 3.64 -10.83
CA ALA A 391 -15.20 3.94 -11.99
C ALA A 391 -14.82 2.66 -12.77
N THR A 392 -15.41 2.51 -13.96
CA THR A 392 -15.04 1.46 -14.92
C THR A 392 -13.63 1.67 -15.48
N TRP A 393 -13.05 0.67 -16.15
CA TRP A 393 -11.72 0.79 -16.77
C TRP A 393 -11.59 2.00 -17.70
N GLN A 394 -12.66 2.41 -18.40
CA GLN A 394 -12.64 3.60 -19.25
C GLN A 394 -12.49 4.91 -18.45
N HIS A 395 -13.01 4.98 -17.22
CA HIS A 395 -12.85 6.15 -16.36
C HIS A 395 -11.40 6.24 -15.88
N TRP A 396 -10.83 5.15 -15.36
CA TRP A 396 -9.41 5.07 -14.98
C TRP A 396 -8.47 5.38 -16.16
N ALA A 397 -8.75 4.82 -17.35
CA ALA A 397 -8.00 5.12 -18.56
C ALA A 397 -8.08 6.59 -18.98
N THR A 398 -9.27 7.18 -18.85
CA THR A 398 -9.48 8.59 -19.19
C THR A 398 -8.81 9.52 -18.19
N LEU A 399 -8.73 9.17 -16.90
CA LEU A 399 -8.12 9.97 -15.85
C LEU A 399 -6.59 9.84 -15.78
N ASN A 400 -5.96 9.03 -16.64
CA ASN A 400 -4.53 8.70 -16.62
C ASN A 400 -3.57 9.92 -16.61
N ASP A 401 -3.99 11.10 -17.07
CA ASP A 401 -3.23 12.36 -17.00
C ASP A 401 -3.34 13.10 -15.65
N VAL A 402 -4.39 12.84 -14.86
CA VAL A 402 -4.76 13.58 -13.64
C VAL A 402 -4.89 12.74 -12.36
N LEU A 403 -4.91 11.40 -12.43
CA LEU A 403 -4.99 10.51 -11.26
C LEU A 403 -4.02 10.91 -10.11
N PRO A 404 -2.74 11.28 -10.35
CA PRO A 404 -1.85 11.70 -9.27
C PRO A 404 -2.26 12.99 -8.55
N LEU A 405 -2.97 13.91 -9.21
CA LEU A 405 -3.51 15.11 -8.57
C LEU A 405 -4.76 14.80 -7.74
N LEU A 406 -5.59 13.83 -8.17
CA LEU A 406 -6.71 13.32 -7.36
C LEU A 406 -6.22 12.58 -6.10
N ALA A 407 -5.11 11.85 -6.22
CA ALA A 407 -4.43 11.24 -5.09
C ALA A 407 -3.89 12.30 -4.10
N GLU A 408 -3.28 13.38 -4.60
CA GLU A 408 -2.86 14.49 -3.73
C GLU A 408 -4.06 15.24 -3.11
N ALA A 409 -5.20 15.34 -3.80
CA ALA A 409 -6.42 16.00 -3.33
C ALA A 409 -7.03 15.30 -2.09
N SER A 410 -7.30 14.01 -2.18
CA SER A 410 -7.76 13.23 -1.02
C SER A 410 -7.15 11.82 -1.03
N PRO A 411 -5.98 11.64 -0.39
CA PRO A 411 -5.23 10.38 -0.46
C PRO A 411 -5.99 9.18 0.09
N SER A 412 -6.78 9.37 1.16
CA SER A 412 -7.57 8.31 1.78
C SER A 412 -8.75 7.88 0.90
N ALA A 413 -9.46 8.82 0.28
CA ALA A 413 -10.54 8.51 -0.67
C ALA A 413 -10.01 7.91 -1.99
N PHE A 414 -8.84 8.36 -2.45
CA PHE A 414 -8.17 7.77 -3.61
C PHE A 414 -7.73 6.32 -3.34
N LEU A 415 -7.04 6.07 -2.23
CA LEU A 415 -6.61 4.71 -1.86
C LEU A 415 -7.80 3.78 -1.63
N ALA A 416 -8.87 4.24 -0.96
CA ALA A 416 -10.09 3.46 -0.82
C ALA A 416 -10.66 3.05 -2.19
N ALA A 417 -10.89 4.00 -3.10
CA ALA A 417 -11.43 3.68 -4.42
C ALA A 417 -10.54 2.73 -5.26
N VAL A 418 -9.23 2.73 -5.04
CA VAL A 418 -8.29 1.76 -5.64
C VAL A 418 -8.39 0.38 -4.96
N GLU A 419 -8.44 0.34 -3.62
CA GLU A 419 -8.59 -0.88 -2.82
C GLU A 419 -9.94 -1.58 -3.08
N ASP A 420 -11.02 -0.80 -3.22
CA ASP A 420 -12.36 -1.27 -3.60
C ASP A 420 -12.35 -1.85 -5.02
N SER A 421 -11.74 -1.12 -5.97
CA SER A 421 -11.58 -1.58 -7.36
C SER A 421 -10.73 -2.85 -7.48
N LEU A 422 -9.76 -3.06 -6.59
CA LEU A 422 -8.93 -4.28 -6.54
C LEU A 422 -9.67 -5.49 -5.93
N GLN A 423 -10.64 -5.24 -5.04
CA GLN A 423 -11.48 -6.26 -4.40
C GLN A 423 -12.72 -6.63 -5.22
N ALA A 424 -13.15 -5.78 -6.15
CA ALA A 424 -14.27 -6.04 -7.05
C ALA A 424 -14.06 -7.31 -7.91
N THR A 425 -15.11 -8.13 -8.05
CA THR A 425 -15.11 -9.37 -8.84
C THR A 425 -14.65 -9.14 -10.29
N ASP A 426 -15.22 -8.12 -10.94
CA ASP A 426 -14.83 -7.63 -12.26
C ASP A 426 -13.89 -6.42 -12.11
N CYS A 427 -12.65 -6.67 -11.67
CA CYS A 427 -11.66 -5.62 -11.42
C CYS A 427 -11.39 -4.78 -12.70
N PRO A 428 -11.56 -3.45 -12.68
CA PRO A 428 -11.35 -2.62 -13.86
C PRO A 428 -9.88 -2.60 -14.33
N PHE A 429 -8.92 -2.89 -13.45
CA PHE A 429 -7.50 -2.89 -13.77
C PHE A 429 -7.09 -4.08 -14.65
N ASP A 430 -7.77 -5.23 -14.54
CA ASP A 430 -7.52 -6.40 -15.41
C ASP A 430 -7.79 -6.05 -16.87
N GLU A 431 -8.90 -5.34 -17.14
CA GLU A 431 -9.20 -4.83 -18.48
C GLU A 431 -8.25 -3.69 -18.87
N LEU A 432 -7.88 -2.81 -17.94
CA LEU A 432 -6.92 -1.73 -18.19
C LEU A 432 -5.56 -2.24 -18.69
N PHE A 433 -5.09 -3.39 -18.16
CA PHE A 433 -3.90 -4.08 -18.68
C PHE A 433 -4.12 -4.68 -20.09
N LYS A 434 -5.27 -5.29 -20.36
CA LYS A 434 -5.62 -5.83 -21.70
C LYS A 434 -5.68 -4.76 -22.79
N GLN A 435 -5.85 -3.49 -22.42
CA GLN A 435 -5.88 -2.34 -23.34
C GLN A 435 -4.47 -1.77 -23.67
N GLU A 436 -3.39 -2.44 -23.25
CA GLU A 436 -2.00 -2.14 -23.67
C GLU A 436 -1.85 -2.26 -25.19
N GLY A 437 -1.55 -1.14 -25.85
CA GLY A 437 -1.39 -1.09 -27.29
C GLY A 437 -0.01 -1.56 -27.77
N ASP A 438 0.02 -2.23 -28.92
CA ASP A 438 1.23 -2.82 -29.47
C ASP A 438 2.10 -1.81 -30.27
N GLY A 439 3.41 -1.80 -30.00
CA GLY A 439 4.42 -1.02 -30.72
C GLY A 439 4.65 0.42 -30.22
N ALA A 440 5.93 0.81 -30.11
CA ALA A 440 6.40 2.07 -29.48
C ALA A 440 6.05 3.40 -30.20
N LEU A 441 5.30 3.35 -31.31
CA LEU A 441 4.85 4.53 -32.08
C LEU A 441 3.32 4.66 -32.18
N THR A 442 2.58 3.61 -31.84
CA THR A 442 1.13 3.48 -32.10
C THR A 442 0.35 2.88 -30.94
N GLY A 443 1.04 2.12 -30.08
CA GLY A 443 0.52 1.64 -28.82
C GLY A 443 0.67 2.66 -27.70
N GLY A 444 -0.13 2.49 -26.66
CA GLY A 444 -0.05 3.27 -25.42
C GLY A 444 -0.42 2.39 -24.23
N THR A 445 -0.25 2.91 -23.02
CA THR A 445 -0.67 2.23 -21.79
C THR A 445 -1.37 3.23 -20.86
N TYR A 446 -2.45 2.76 -20.25
CA TYR A 446 -3.38 3.57 -19.46
C TYR A 446 -3.24 3.33 -17.93
N ILE A 447 -2.28 2.49 -17.51
CA ILE A 447 -1.99 2.22 -16.09
C ILE A 447 -1.04 3.27 -15.47
N SER A 448 -0.25 3.98 -16.29
CA SER A 448 0.84 4.84 -15.84
C SER A 448 0.41 5.90 -14.82
N GLY A 449 -0.75 6.53 -15.01
CA GLY A 449 -1.30 7.53 -14.09
C GLY A 449 -1.65 6.96 -12.71
N LEU A 450 -2.07 5.69 -12.64
CA LEU A 450 -2.32 5.00 -11.38
C LEU A 450 -1.01 4.63 -10.67
N LEU A 451 -0.01 4.14 -11.42
CA LEU A 451 1.32 3.87 -10.85
C LEU A 451 1.95 5.15 -10.30
N TRP A 452 1.95 6.23 -11.08
CA TRP A 452 2.43 7.55 -10.65
C TRP A 452 1.64 8.14 -9.48
N ALA A 453 0.35 7.81 -9.34
CA ALA A 453 -0.44 8.23 -8.19
C ALA A 453 0.01 7.49 -6.92
N LEU A 454 0.13 6.16 -6.98
CA LEU A 454 0.57 5.34 -5.85
C LEU A 454 2.04 5.62 -5.48
N GLU A 455 2.91 5.87 -6.46
CA GLU A 455 4.27 6.40 -6.24
C GLU A 455 4.26 7.76 -5.52
N THR A 456 3.35 8.66 -5.90
CA THR A 456 3.22 9.97 -5.24
C THR A 456 2.81 9.81 -3.78
N LEU A 457 1.87 8.90 -3.48
CA LEU A 457 1.43 8.61 -2.13
C LEU A 457 2.48 7.87 -1.30
N ALA A 458 3.32 7.04 -1.93
CA ALA A 458 4.41 6.33 -1.27
C ALA A 458 5.47 7.27 -0.65
N TRP A 459 5.51 8.56 -1.01
CA TRP A 459 6.36 9.54 -0.31
C TRP A 459 5.90 9.85 1.12
N ALA A 460 4.62 9.67 1.45
CA ALA A 460 4.09 9.93 2.79
C ALA A 460 4.21 8.70 3.71
N PRO A 461 4.89 8.78 4.86
CA PRO A 461 5.07 7.63 5.77
C PRO A 461 3.77 6.97 6.28
N ASP A 462 2.66 7.71 6.36
CA ASP A 462 1.35 7.19 6.78
C ASP A 462 0.55 6.51 5.66
N LEU A 463 0.92 6.74 4.40
CA LEU A 463 0.25 6.17 3.22
C LEU A 463 1.12 5.11 2.52
N PHE A 464 2.39 5.03 2.90
CA PHE A 464 3.41 4.19 2.29
C PHE A 464 3.00 2.73 2.17
N ILE A 465 2.62 2.09 3.28
CA ILE A 465 2.30 0.65 3.30
C ILE A 465 1.06 0.35 2.46
N ARG A 466 0.00 1.19 2.52
CA ARG A 466 -1.17 1.08 1.63
C ARG A 466 -0.79 1.22 0.16
N SER A 467 0.06 2.20 -0.17
CA SER A 467 0.52 2.44 -1.55
C SER A 467 1.33 1.27 -2.10
N ILE A 468 2.23 0.70 -1.28
CA ILE A 468 2.99 -0.52 -1.58
C ILE A 468 2.07 -1.73 -1.75
N HIS A 469 1.08 -1.92 -0.86
CA HIS A 469 0.11 -3.00 -0.95
C HIS A 469 -0.73 -2.93 -2.24
N CYS A 470 -1.25 -1.75 -2.59
CA CYS A 470 -1.98 -1.54 -3.86
C CYS A 470 -1.11 -1.82 -5.09
N LEU A 471 0.16 -1.36 -5.10
CA LEU A 471 1.10 -1.68 -6.17
C LEU A 471 1.41 -3.19 -6.26
N ALA A 472 1.39 -3.91 -5.14
CA ALA A 472 1.58 -5.35 -5.11
C ALA A 472 0.36 -6.15 -5.59
N GLN A 473 -0.86 -5.74 -5.23
CA GLN A 473 -2.07 -6.34 -5.81
C GLN A 473 -2.17 -6.09 -7.32
N LEU A 474 -1.79 -4.89 -7.79
CA LEU A 474 -1.64 -4.63 -9.23
C LEU A 474 -0.54 -5.50 -9.87
N ALA A 475 0.56 -5.79 -9.17
CA ALA A 475 1.64 -6.66 -9.65
C ALA A 475 1.25 -8.15 -9.72
N GLU A 476 0.30 -8.61 -8.91
CA GLU A 476 -0.22 -9.99 -8.99
C GLU A 476 -1.16 -10.19 -10.19
N ARG A 477 -1.87 -9.12 -10.60
CA ARG A 477 -2.84 -9.13 -11.71
C ARG A 477 -2.23 -8.72 -13.06
N ASP A 478 -1.02 -8.16 -13.06
CA ASP A 478 -0.25 -7.75 -14.25
C ASP A 478 0.08 -8.97 -15.15
N PRO A 479 -0.49 -9.08 -16.36
CA PRO A 479 -0.20 -10.18 -17.28
C PRO A 479 1.18 -10.06 -17.95
N GLY A 480 1.95 -9.01 -17.65
CA GLY A 480 3.16 -8.65 -18.37
C GLY A 480 2.85 -8.00 -19.72
N GLY A 481 3.88 -7.87 -20.56
CA GLY A 481 3.79 -7.18 -21.85
C GLY A 481 5.10 -6.50 -22.21
N LYS A 482 5.03 -5.40 -22.98
CA LYS A 482 6.19 -4.76 -23.62
C LYS A 482 6.63 -3.46 -22.96
N TRP A 483 5.72 -2.77 -22.28
CA TRP A 483 6.04 -1.53 -21.54
C TRP A 483 6.80 -1.83 -20.23
N SER A 484 7.83 -1.02 -19.94
CA SER A 484 8.68 -1.13 -18.74
C SER A 484 8.04 -0.56 -17.47
N ASN A 485 7.12 0.41 -17.61
CA ASN A 485 6.37 0.99 -16.49
C ASN A 485 5.35 -0.03 -16.00
N ARG A 486 5.64 -0.69 -14.87
CA ARG A 486 4.91 -1.84 -14.32
C ARG A 486 4.82 -1.74 -12.80
N PRO A 487 3.75 -2.23 -12.16
CA PRO A 487 3.59 -2.14 -10.70
C PRO A 487 4.77 -2.73 -9.92
N ILE A 488 5.27 -3.89 -10.35
CA ILE A 488 6.46 -4.54 -9.74
C ILE A 488 7.76 -3.74 -9.92
N ASN A 489 7.84 -2.87 -10.94
CA ASN A 489 9.00 -2.01 -11.16
C ASN A 489 8.89 -0.70 -10.36
N SER A 490 7.68 -0.14 -10.18
CA SER A 490 7.43 0.92 -9.19
C SER A 490 7.76 0.43 -7.77
N LEU A 491 7.28 -0.76 -7.37
CA LEU A 491 7.62 -1.41 -6.09
C LEU A 491 9.14 -1.48 -5.87
N ARG A 492 9.87 -2.08 -6.81
CA ARG A 492 11.34 -2.17 -6.75
C ARG A 492 11.94 -0.78 -6.54
N THR A 493 11.54 0.17 -7.38
CA THR A 493 12.13 1.51 -7.47
C THR A 493 11.86 2.38 -6.23
N ILE A 494 10.74 2.17 -5.54
CA ILE A 494 10.46 2.80 -4.23
C ILE A 494 11.33 2.19 -3.12
N LEU A 495 11.54 0.86 -3.14
CA LEU A 495 12.15 0.08 -2.06
C LEU A 495 13.66 -0.18 -2.21
N LEU A 496 14.32 0.25 -3.29
CA LEU A 496 15.75 0.05 -3.54
C LEU A 496 16.61 0.45 -2.32
N PRO A 497 17.44 -0.45 -1.74
CA PRO A 497 18.21 -0.13 -0.53
C PRO A 497 19.20 1.03 -0.68
N TRP A 498 19.73 1.25 -1.88
CA TRP A 498 20.72 2.32 -2.17
C TRP A 498 20.07 3.66 -2.61
N LEU A 499 18.79 3.64 -2.97
CA LEU A 499 18.02 4.82 -3.39
C LEU A 499 16.52 4.60 -3.10
N PRO A 500 16.11 4.63 -1.82
CA PRO A 500 14.70 4.60 -1.45
C PRO A 500 14.04 5.90 -1.91
N LEU A 501 12.85 5.80 -2.48
CA LEU A 501 12.10 6.94 -3.01
C LEU A 501 10.79 7.11 -2.24
N THR A 502 10.98 7.31 -0.94
CA THR A 502 9.97 7.50 0.10
C THR A 502 10.59 8.26 1.28
N CYS A 503 9.77 8.89 2.14
CA CYS A 503 10.23 9.39 3.44
C CYS A 503 10.04 8.36 4.58
N ALA A 504 9.62 7.12 4.28
CA ALA A 504 9.54 6.05 5.26
C ALA A 504 10.94 5.58 5.72
N ASP A 505 11.10 5.33 7.02
CA ASP A 505 12.35 4.85 7.62
C ASP A 505 12.68 3.39 7.26
N VAL A 506 13.84 2.88 7.70
CA VAL A 506 14.23 1.50 7.42
C VAL A 506 13.27 0.47 8.04
N PRO A 507 12.85 0.57 9.33
CA PRO A 507 11.84 -0.31 9.90
C PRO A 507 10.54 -0.38 9.08
N LYS A 508 9.94 0.76 8.71
CA LYS A 508 8.69 0.80 7.94
C LYS A 508 8.88 0.26 6.51
N ARG A 509 10.07 0.43 5.90
CA ARG A 509 10.45 -0.21 4.63
C ARG A 509 10.68 -1.72 4.73
N ILE A 510 10.97 -2.25 5.91
CA ILE A 510 11.03 -3.70 6.18
C ILE A 510 9.61 -4.23 6.38
N SER A 511 8.81 -3.63 7.26
CA SER A 511 7.45 -4.10 7.56
C SER A 511 6.48 -3.98 6.39
N ALA A 512 6.69 -3.04 5.46
CA ALA A 512 5.99 -3.03 4.18
C ALA A 512 6.22 -4.35 3.39
N VAL A 513 7.45 -4.87 3.38
CA VAL A 513 7.78 -6.14 2.72
C VAL A 513 7.29 -7.34 3.53
N GLU A 514 7.39 -7.33 4.86
CA GLU A 514 6.82 -8.37 5.73
C GLU A 514 5.30 -8.57 5.50
N ILE A 515 4.56 -7.46 5.33
CA ILE A 515 3.14 -7.49 4.97
C ILE A 515 2.92 -8.11 3.59
N LEU A 516 3.77 -7.79 2.59
CA LEU A 516 3.69 -8.45 1.29
C LEU A 516 4.03 -9.95 1.35
N ILE A 517 4.94 -10.38 2.23
CA ILE A 517 5.27 -11.81 2.43
C ILE A 517 4.06 -12.57 2.99
N LYS A 518 3.34 -11.95 3.92
CA LYS A 518 2.12 -12.47 4.55
C LYS A 518 0.93 -12.51 3.58
N ASP A 519 0.60 -11.38 2.94
CA ASP A 519 -0.63 -11.22 2.16
C ASP A 519 -0.46 -11.60 0.67
N LEU A 520 0.74 -11.44 0.08
CA LEU A 520 1.01 -11.58 -1.36
C LEU A 520 2.36 -12.31 -1.66
N PRO A 521 2.59 -13.53 -1.12
CA PRO A 521 3.92 -14.17 -1.09
C PRO A 521 4.58 -14.39 -2.46
N ARG A 522 3.82 -14.49 -3.55
CA ARG A 522 4.37 -14.61 -4.92
C ARG A 522 5.00 -13.31 -5.40
N VAL A 523 4.33 -12.18 -5.15
CA VAL A 523 4.82 -10.84 -5.49
C VAL A 523 6.00 -10.47 -4.59
N ALA A 524 5.91 -10.77 -3.29
CA ALA A 524 7.00 -10.55 -2.33
C ALA A 524 8.28 -11.30 -2.72
N TRP A 525 8.17 -12.56 -3.18
CA TRP A 525 9.32 -13.31 -3.71
C TRP A 525 9.97 -12.59 -4.90
N SER A 526 9.17 -12.29 -5.94
CA SER A 526 9.62 -11.57 -7.14
C SER A 526 10.25 -10.21 -6.83
N LEU A 527 9.73 -9.51 -5.81
CA LEU A 527 10.24 -8.23 -5.34
C LEU A 527 11.58 -8.38 -4.60
N LEU A 528 11.70 -9.29 -3.63
CA LEU A 528 12.96 -9.55 -2.90
C LEU A 528 14.09 -9.94 -3.86
N LEU A 529 13.78 -10.80 -4.85
CA LEU A 529 14.73 -11.19 -5.90
C LEU A 529 15.19 -10.01 -6.79
N LYS A 530 14.42 -8.92 -6.86
CA LYS A 530 14.75 -7.66 -7.55
C LYS A 530 15.38 -6.59 -6.64
N LEU A 531 15.50 -6.86 -5.34
CA LEU A 531 16.08 -5.96 -4.33
C LEU A 531 17.46 -6.42 -3.83
N PHE A 532 17.94 -7.60 -4.25
CA PHE A 532 19.31 -8.03 -4.01
C PHE A 532 20.35 -7.08 -4.67
N PRO A 533 21.58 -7.00 -4.15
CA PRO A 533 22.64 -6.19 -4.75
C PRO A 533 22.99 -6.62 -6.19
N GLU A 534 22.96 -5.67 -7.12
CA GLU A 534 23.40 -5.83 -8.51
C GLU A 534 24.43 -4.73 -8.84
N SER A 535 25.63 -5.10 -9.28
CA SER A 535 26.77 -4.19 -9.46
C SER A 535 26.55 -3.03 -10.46
N HIS A 536 25.51 -3.11 -11.28
CA HIS A 536 25.18 -2.14 -12.34
C HIS A 536 23.68 -1.77 -12.36
N SER A 537 23.00 -1.83 -11.21
CA SER A 537 21.58 -1.46 -11.12
C SER A 537 21.34 0.04 -11.40
N THR A 538 20.23 0.37 -12.08
CA THR A 538 19.82 1.74 -12.39
C THR A 538 18.36 2.00 -12.01
N SER A 539 18.04 3.27 -11.79
CA SER A 539 16.72 3.75 -11.35
C SER A 539 16.37 5.06 -12.05
N ASP A 540 15.20 5.10 -12.70
CA ASP A 540 14.68 6.27 -13.40
C ASP A 540 13.94 7.26 -12.47
N GLY A 541 13.73 6.87 -11.21
CA GLY A 541 12.98 7.65 -10.22
C GLY A 541 11.51 7.25 -10.05
N THR A 542 10.78 8.00 -9.22
CA THR A 542 9.33 7.91 -9.01
C THR A 542 8.71 9.30 -9.08
N ARG A 543 7.38 9.40 -9.32
CA ARG A 543 6.70 10.70 -9.22
C ARG A 543 6.73 11.23 -7.79
N ARG A 544 7.18 12.48 -7.62
CA ARG A 544 7.07 13.24 -6.35
C ARG A 544 5.79 14.09 -6.32
N PRO A 545 5.26 14.44 -5.14
CA PRO A 545 4.06 15.29 -5.02
C PRO A 545 4.25 16.69 -5.62
N ALA A 546 3.20 17.24 -6.22
CA ALA A 546 3.17 18.59 -6.79
C ALA A 546 2.78 19.66 -5.78
N TRP A 547 1.93 19.34 -4.80
CA TRP A 547 1.35 20.31 -3.86
C TRP A 547 1.41 19.84 -2.39
N ARG A 548 1.46 18.53 -2.12
CA ARG A 548 1.66 18.02 -0.75
C ARG A 548 3.11 18.18 -0.30
N SER A 549 3.33 18.96 0.76
CA SER A 549 4.66 19.15 1.38
C SER A 549 5.05 17.96 2.28
N TRP A 550 5.08 16.74 1.73
CA TRP A 550 5.47 15.51 2.45
C TRP A 550 6.98 15.26 2.47
N ILE A 551 7.71 15.77 1.46
CA ILE A 551 9.17 15.62 1.36
C ILE A 551 9.82 16.87 1.99
N PRO A 552 10.74 16.73 2.96
CA PRO A 552 11.48 17.85 3.53
C PRO A 552 12.34 18.57 2.47
N GLU A 553 12.45 19.90 2.54
CA GLU A 553 13.30 20.68 1.61
C GLU A 553 14.81 20.35 1.72
N ASP A 554 15.24 19.70 2.80
CA ASP A 554 16.61 19.24 3.02
C ASP A 554 16.83 17.75 2.73
N TRP A 555 15.80 17.01 2.26
CA TRP A 555 15.87 15.59 1.89
C TRP A 555 17.02 15.32 0.90
N LYS A 556 17.79 14.24 1.14
CA LYS A 556 18.99 13.94 0.34
C LYS A 556 18.80 12.65 -0.45
N LYS A 557 19.27 12.66 -1.69
CA LYS A 557 19.23 11.50 -2.59
C LYS A 557 20.26 10.45 -2.16
N GLY A 558 19.80 9.23 -1.90
CA GLY A 558 20.61 8.10 -1.41
C GLY A 558 20.41 7.86 0.09
N VAL A 559 21.27 7.02 0.67
CA VAL A 559 21.24 6.62 2.09
C VAL A 559 22.64 6.64 2.70
N SER A 560 22.73 6.54 4.02
CA SER A 560 23.99 6.17 4.68
C SER A 560 24.37 4.71 4.40
N GLU A 561 25.66 4.38 4.57
CA GLU A 561 26.16 3.01 4.46
C GLU A 561 25.53 2.07 5.51
N GLU A 562 25.24 2.58 6.71
CA GLU A 562 24.56 1.84 7.79
C GLU A 562 23.13 1.45 7.40
N GLU A 563 22.33 2.39 6.88
CA GLU A 563 20.98 2.12 6.37
C GLU A 563 20.99 1.14 5.19
N TYR A 564 21.93 1.30 4.26
CA TYR A 564 22.09 0.42 3.11
C TYR A 564 22.31 -1.04 3.53
N TRP A 565 23.29 -1.28 4.41
CA TRP A 565 23.58 -2.64 4.88
C TRP A 565 22.48 -3.19 5.80
N HIS A 566 21.86 -2.36 6.63
CA HIS A 566 20.74 -2.76 7.47
C HIS A 566 19.54 -3.24 6.64
N GLN A 567 19.09 -2.45 5.66
CA GLN A 567 17.96 -2.80 4.80
C GLN A 567 18.29 -3.98 3.86
N THR A 568 19.49 -3.99 3.26
CA THR A 568 19.94 -5.10 2.40
C THR A 568 20.02 -6.41 3.18
N GLY A 569 20.59 -6.40 4.38
CA GLY A 569 20.64 -7.56 5.26
C GLY A 569 19.25 -8.02 5.70
N ALA A 570 18.33 -7.09 5.99
CA ALA A 570 16.95 -7.44 6.33
C ALA A 570 16.22 -8.13 5.18
N TYR A 571 16.29 -7.60 3.95
CA TYR A 571 15.69 -8.24 2.78
C TYR A 571 16.33 -9.60 2.45
N ALA A 572 17.66 -9.73 2.60
CA ALA A 572 18.34 -11.00 2.42
C ALA A 572 17.92 -12.05 3.49
N ARG A 573 17.70 -11.64 4.75
CA ARG A 573 17.15 -12.51 5.79
C ARG A 573 15.71 -12.92 5.49
N LEU A 574 14.82 -11.97 5.16
CA LEU A 574 13.43 -12.27 4.77
C LEU A 574 13.34 -13.25 3.59
N ALA A 575 14.19 -13.08 2.57
CA ALA A 575 14.28 -14.04 1.45
C ALA A 575 14.76 -15.43 1.89
N THR A 576 15.71 -15.49 2.83
CA THR A 576 16.21 -16.76 3.39
C THR A 576 15.14 -17.44 4.25
N GLU A 577 14.38 -16.69 5.04
CA GLU A 577 13.26 -17.19 5.85
C GLU A 577 12.08 -17.68 4.99
N MET A 578 11.73 -16.95 3.93
CA MET A 578 10.77 -17.39 2.90
C MET A 578 11.20 -18.66 2.17
N ALA A 579 12.51 -18.94 2.14
CA ALA A 579 13.09 -20.15 1.54
C ALA A 579 13.21 -21.31 2.54
N ARG A 580 13.37 -21.08 3.84
CA ARG A 580 13.67 -22.11 4.86
C ARG A 580 12.70 -23.32 4.89
N SER A 581 11.47 -23.18 4.37
CA SER A 581 10.48 -24.25 4.23
C SER A 581 10.14 -24.64 2.77
N ASP A 582 10.79 -24.04 1.78
CA ASP A 582 10.53 -24.16 0.34
C ASP A 582 11.82 -24.52 -0.42
N THR A 583 11.87 -25.74 -0.96
CA THR A 583 13.10 -26.29 -1.57
C THR A 583 13.49 -25.56 -2.86
N ASP A 584 12.53 -25.12 -3.67
CA ASP A 584 12.81 -24.44 -4.94
C ASP A 584 13.36 -23.04 -4.67
N ARG A 585 12.82 -22.36 -3.64
CA ARG A 585 13.35 -21.07 -3.16
C ARG A 585 14.76 -21.17 -2.57
N LEU A 586 15.06 -22.23 -1.81
CA LEU A 586 16.42 -22.47 -1.31
C LEU A 586 17.41 -22.64 -2.46
N ILE A 587 17.03 -23.34 -3.53
CA ILE A 587 17.85 -23.52 -4.72
C ILE A 587 18.08 -22.17 -5.43
N GLU A 588 17.06 -21.33 -5.58
CA GLU A 588 17.21 -20.01 -6.20
C GLU A 588 18.12 -19.06 -5.38
N VAL A 589 17.98 -19.03 -4.05
CA VAL A 589 18.84 -18.20 -3.17
C VAL A 589 20.26 -18.76 -3.12
N THR A 590 20.44 -20.08 -3.11
CA THR A 590 21.76 -20.73 -3.22
C THR A 590 22.49 -20.32 -4.50
N GLY A 591 21.77 -20.16 -5.62
CA GLY A 591 22.31 -19.62 -6.87
C GLY A 591 22.82 -18.18 -6.80
N ARG A 592 22.50 -17.45 -5.71
CA ARG A 592 22.85 -16.04 -5.46
C ARG A 592 23.76 -15.85 -4.23
N ILE A 593 24.25 -16.93 -3.61
CA ILE A 593 24.93 -16.89 -2.30
C ILE A 593 26.07 -15.87 -2.18
N GLY A 594 26.84 -15.66 -3.26
CA GLY A 594 27.96 -14.70 -3.32
C GLY A 594 27.59 -13.22 -3.30
N VAL A 595 26.31 -12.84 -3.20
CA VAL A 595 25.89 -11.45 -2.92
C VAL A 595 25.17 -11.29 -1.57
N LEU A 596 25.13 -12.34 -0.74
CA LEU A 596 24.54 -12.30 0.60
C LEU A 596 25.56 -11.80 1.64
N PRO A 597 25.17 -10.97 2.62
CA PRO A 597 26.03 -10.62 3.75
C PRO A 597 26.42 -11.87 4.59
N PRO A 598 27.58 -11.89 5.27
CA PRO A 598 28.09 -13.11 5.94
C PRO A 598 27.16 -13.69 7.02
N ASP A 599 26.44 -12.87 7.77
CA ASP A 599 25.44 -13.34 8.75
C ASP A 599 24.25 -14.03 8.07
N VAL A 600 23.92 -13.60 6.86
CA VAL A 600 22.84 -14.20 6.05
C VAL A 600 23.33 -15.41 5.27
N GLN A 601 24.60 -15.45 4.87
CA GLN A 601 25.24 -16.68 4.41
C GLN A 601 25.23 -17.74 5.52
N GLU A 602 25.55 -17.36 6.76
CA GLU A 602 25.44 -18.28 7.90
C GLU A 602 23.98 -18.69 8.16
N LEU A 603 23.01 -17.77 8.12
CA LEU A 603 21.59 -18.12 8.24
C LEU A 603 21.11 -19.05 7.12
N LEU A 604 21.61 -18.89 5.89
CA LEU A 604 21.31 -19.78 4.76
C LEU A 604 21.97 -21.14 4.95
N PHE A 605 23.23 -21.20 5.37
CA PHE A 605 23.91 -22.45 5.70
C PHE A 605 23.24 -23.17 6.87
N GLN A 606 22.80 -22.45 7.91
CA GLN A 606 22.01 -22.99 9.00
C GLN A 606 20.63 -23.47 8.51
N SER A 607 19.94 -22.72 7.65
CA SER A 607 18.64 -23.14 7.07
C SER A 607 18.78 -24.38 6.18
N ILE A 608 19.88 -24.51 5.45
CA ILE A 608 20.24 -25.69 4.67
C ILE A 608 20.61 -26.86 5.61
N GLU A 609 21.47 -26.65 6.62
CA GLU A 609 21.82 -27.70 7.57
C GLU A 609 20.62 -28.11 8.44
N GLU A 610 19.65 -27.24 8.76
CA GLU A 610 18.40 -27.59 9.43
C GLU A 610 17.42 -28.35 8.52
N GLY A 611 17.24 -27.86 7.28
CA GLY A 611 16.36 -28.47 6.29
C GLY A 611 16.85 -29.86 5.88
N VAL A 612 18.17 -30.05 5.81
CA VAL A 612 18.79 -31.32 5.42
C VAL A 612 19.19 -32.19 6.61
N SER A 613 19.46 -31.69 7.83
CA SER A 613 19.75 -32.56 9.00
C SER A 613 18.57 -33.42 9.44
N LYS A 614 17.35 -33.05 9.05
CA LYS A 614 16.16 -33.90 9.22
C LYS A 614 16.08 -35.03 8.19
N ASP A 615 16.70 -34.87 7.01
CA ASP A 615 16.81 -35.94 6.02
C ASP A 615 18.00 -35.76 5.04
N THR A 616 19.21 -36.07 5.49
CA THR A 616 20.44 -36.18 4.66
C THR A 616 20.37 -37.33 3.64
N SER A 617 19.25 -38.05 3.65
CA SER A 617 18.87 -39.25 2.90
C SER A 617 17.52 -39.02 2.19
N GLY A 618 17.16 -37.76 1.95
CA GLY A 618 15.88 -37.35 1.38
C GLY A 618 15.95 -36.94 -0.09
N GLU A 619 14.79 -36.80 -0.74
CA GLU A 619 14.73 -36.12 -2.05
C GLU A 619 15.13 -34.63 -1.92
N THR A 620 14.68 -33.95 -0.85
CA THR A 620 15.05 -32.56 -0.55
C THR A 620 16.55 -32.39 -0.33
N GLY A 621 17.17 -33.27 0.48
CA GLY A 621 18.62 -33.27 0.69
C GLY A 621 19.40 -33.48 -0.60
N PHE A 622 18.96 -34.41 -1.46
CA PHE A 622 19.55 -34.64 -2.78
C PHE A 622 19.41 -33.43 -3.73
N ALA A 623 18.26 -32.74 -3.73
CA ALA A 623 18.03 -31.56 -4.57
C ALA A 623 18.93 -30.38 -4.16
N ILE A 624 19.02 -30.09 -2.86
CA ILE A 624 19.87 -29.02 -2.32
C ILE A 624 21.36 -29.36 -2.51
N TRP A 625 21.77 -30.62 -2.25
CA TRP A 625 23.12 -31.10 -2.57
C TRP A 625 23.46 -30.92 -4.04
N SER A 626 22.54 -31.22 -4.97
CA SER A 626 22.74 -31.06 -6.41
C SER A 626 22.91 -29.59 -6.82
N ALA A 627 22.20 -28.66 -6.16
CA ALA A 627 22.35 -27.23 -6.40
C ALA A 627 23.71 -26.69 -5.88
N LEU A 628 24.13 -27.12 -4.68
CA LEU A 628 25.43 -26.75 -4.10
C LEU A 628 26.61 -27.34 -4.91
N ASP A 629 26.50 -28.61 -5.32
CA ASP A 629 27.44 -29.27 -6.24
C ASP A 629 27.49 -28.56 -7.60
N HIS A 630 26.36 -28.11 -8.14
CA HIS A 630 26.34 -27.28 -9.35
C HIS A 630 27.08 -25.95 -9.14
N VAL A 631 26.85 -25.23 -8.03
CA VAL A 631 27.56 -23.97 -7.72
C VAL A 631 29.06 -24.22 -7.64
N VAL A 632 29.51 -25.22 -6.87
CA VAL A 632 30.93 -25.59 -6.73
C VAL A 632 31.54 -25.97 -8.09
N ARG A 633 30.87 -26.81 -8.89
CA ARG A 633 31.34 -27.18 -10.23
C ARG A 633 31.37 -26.00 -11.20
N LYS A 634 30.39 -25.12 -11.17
CA LYS A 634 30.33 -23.90 -11.99
C LYS A 634 31.51 -22.98 -11.67
N HIS A 635 31.72 -22.67 -10.39
CA HIS A 635 32.81 -21.78 -9.97
C HIS A 635 34.19 -22.40 -10.20
N ARG A 636 34.40 -23.69 -9.92
CA ARG A 636 35.66 -24.39 -10.23
C ARG A 636 35.91 -24.58 -11.74
N ARG A 637 34.87 -24.72 -12.57
CA ARG A 637 34.97 -24.79 -14.05
C ARG A 637 35.30 -23.44 -14.70
N PHE A 638 34.97 -22.33 -14.04
CA PHE A 638 35.15 -20.96 -14.53
C PHE A 638 35.98 -20.11 -13.56
N ALA A 639 36.95 -20.71 -12.87
CA ALA A 639 37.73 -20.06 -11.81
C ALA A 639 38.52 -18.81 -12.28
N ASP A 640 38.90 -18.75 -13.56
CA ASP A 640 39.58 -17.60 -14.17
C ASP A 640 38.66 -16.38 -14.45
N ALA A 641 37.36 -16.47 -14.14
CA ALA A 641 36.38 -15.43 -14.46
C ALA A 641 36.22 -14.40 -13.33
N ALA A 642 36.14 -13.10 -13.69
CA ALA A 642 36.06 -11.98 -12.73
C ALA A 642 34.77 -11.90 -11.89
N TRP A 643 33.81 -12.81 -12.08
CA TRP A 643 32.61 -12.98 -11.24
C TRP A 643 32.68 -14.21 -10.32
N ALA A 644 33.77 -14.98 -10.37
CA ALA A 644 33.92 -16.15 -9.52
C ALA A 644 34.14 -15.73 -8.05
N MET A 645 33.49 -16.44 -7.13
CA MET A 645 33.74 -16.34 -5.69
C MET A 645 35.21 -16.70 -5.38
N PRO A 646 35.82 -16.11 -4.34
CA PRO A 646 37.13 -16.55 -3.83
C PRO A 646 37.13 -18.04 -3.50
N GLU A 647 38.24 -18.74 -3.77
CA GLU A 647 38.33 -20.20 -3.50
C GLU A 647 38.10 -20.53 -2.01
N GLU A 648 38.37 -19.61 -1.08
CA GLU A 648 38.06 -19.80 0.35
C GLU A 648 36.55 -19.85 0.64
N GLU A 649 35.73 -19.13 -0.12
CA GLU A 649 34.26 -19.20 -0.05
C GLU A 649 33.73 -20.43 -0.81
N VAL A 650 34.27 -20.71 -2.00
CA VAL A 650 33.94 -21.92 -2.78
C VAL A 650 34.25 -23.19 -1.99
N GLU A 651 35.34 -23.18 -1.22
CA GLU A 651 35.76 -24.28 -0.35
C GLU A 651 34.90 -24.40 0.93
N GLN A 652 34.35 -23.30 1.47
CA GLN A 652 33.33 -23.38 2.51
C GLN A 652 32.05 -24.03 1.99
N ILE A 653 31.59 -23.63 0.80
CA ILE A 653 30.43 -24.24 0.12
C ILE A 653 30.73 -25.72 -0.20
N ALA A 654 31.92 -26.04 -0.71
CA ALA A 654 32.31 -27.43 -1.01
C ALA A 654 32.32 -28.32 0.23
N ARG A 655 32.81 -27.83 1.37
CA ARG A 655 32.74 -28.57 2.65
C ARG A 655 31.30 -28.80 3.11
N LEU A 656 30.37 -27.88 2.81
CA LEU A 656 28.95 -28.12 3.03
C LEU A 656 28.41 -29.20 2.07
N THR A 657 28.72 -29.13 0.78
CA THR A 657 28.36 -30.18 -0.20
C THR A 657 28.89 -31.55 0.22
N ASP A 658 30.13 -31.64 0.71
CA ASP A 658 30.75 -32.88 1.18
C ASP A 658 30.10 -33.42 2.47
N LYS A 659 29.76 -32.54 3.43
CA LYS A 659 28.94 -32.91 4.61
C LYS A 659 27.60 -33.52 4.21
N LEU A 660 26.92 -32.89 3.25
CA LEU A 660 25.56 -33.21 2.80
C LEU A 660 25.51 -34.29 1.70
N THR A 661 26.65 -34.82 1.28
CA THR A 661 26.72 -35.88 0.25
C THR A 661 25.99 -37.15 0.75
N PRO A 662 24.98 -37.66 0.01
CA PRO A 662 24.24 -38.85 0.43
C PRO A 662 25.15 -40.08 0.55
N LYS A 663 25.24 -40.65 1.76
CA LYS A 663 26.11 -41.79 2.10
C LYS A 663 25.43 -43.16 1.93
N ASP A 664 24.13 -43.15 1.72
CA ASP A 664 23.32 -44.35 1.50
C ASP A 664 23.14 -44.57 -0.02
N PRO A 665 23.54 -45.75 -0.56
CA PRO A 665 23.29 -46.14 -1.95
C PRO A 665 21.83 -45.96 -2.39
N LEU A 666 20.86 -46.16 -1.47
CA LEU A 666 19.42 -45.96 -1.71
C LEU A 666 19.05 -44.53 -2.14
N ILE A 667 19.95 -43.56 -1.96
CA ILE A 667 19.73 -42.14 -2.26
C ILE A 667 20.74 -41.61 -3.25
N PHE A 668 22.01 -41.97 -3.08
CA PHE A 668 23.05 -41.64 -4.06
C PHE A 668 22.69 -42.12 -5.47
N TYR A 669 22.06 -43.31 -5.58
CA TYR A 669 21.60 -43.84 -6.86
C TYR A 669 20.23 -43.34 -7.32
N ARG A 670 19.45 -42.57 -6.53
CA ARG A 670 18.19 -41.94 -7.02
C ARG A 670 18.43 -41.06 -8.24
N ARG A 671 19.62 -40.46 -8.37
CA ARG A 671 20.03 -39.70 -9.58
C ARG A 671 19.88 -40.49 -10.89
N LEU A 672 19.99 -41.82 -10.84
CA LEU A 672 19.85 -42.72 -12.00
C LEU A 672 18.39 -43.08 -12.32
N PHE A 673 17.44 -42.83 -11.39
CA PHE A 673 16.03 -43.22 -11.51
C PHE A 673 15.04 -42.03 -11.47
N ASN A 674 15.49 -40.85 -11.03
CA ASN A 674 14.67 -39.64 -10.89
C ASN A 674 15.04 -38.51 -11.88
N GLY A 675 16.14 -38.62 -12.61
CA GLY A 675 16.68 -37.58 -13.49
C GLY A 675 16.22 -37.67 -14.95
N ASN A 676 16.63 -36.69 -15.76
CA ASN A 676 16.54 -36.77 -17.21
C ASN A 676 17.83 -37.42 -17.75
N ASP A 677 17.72 -38.54 -18.47
CA ASP A 677 18.87 -39.41 -18.82
C ASP A 677 20.02 -38.66 -19.55
N PHE A 678 19.73 -37.53 -20.21
CA PHE A 678 20.70 -36.75 -20.98
C PHE A 678 21.80 -36.08 -20.13
N ASP A 679 21.46 -35.57 -18.94
CA ASP A 679 22.40 -34.81 -18.09
C ASP A 679 23.43 -35.71 -17.38
N LEU A 680 23.28 -37.04 -17.53
CA LEU A 680 24.15 -38.07 -16.94
C LEU A 680 25.23 -38.58 -17.90
N TYR A 681 25.22 -38.16 -19.18
CA TYR A 681 26.14 -38.69 -20.20
C TYR A 681 27.50 -37.99 -20.22
N SER A 682 28.58 -38.77 -20.07
CA SER A 682 29.95 -38.27 -20.13
C SER A 682 30.46 -38.17 -21.58
N SER A 683 30.26 -37.00 -22.20
CA SER A 683 30.70 -36.59 -23.56
C SER A 683 29.89 -37.14 -24.76
N GLU A 684 30.01 -36.46 -25.90
CA GLU A 684 28.90 -36.28 -26.88
C GLU A 684 28.68 -37.38 -27.94
N ASN A 685 29.43 -38.50 -27.96
CA ASN A 685 29.61 -39.28 -29.22
C ASN A 685 29.19 -40.77 -29.26
N ASP A 686 28.49 -41.35 -28.28
CA ASP A 686 27.79 -42.65 -28.45
C ASP A 686 26.55 -42.77 -27.52
N TRP A 687 25.37 -42.96 -28.11
CA TRP A 687 24.09 -42.97 -27.38
C TRP A 687 23.57 -44.37 -27.02
N GLU A 688 23.76 -45.38 -27.89
CA GLU A 688 23.29 -46.74 -27.58
C GLU A 688 24.19 -47.38 -26.51
N ALA A 689 25.50 -47.14 -26.57
CA ALA A 689 26.42 -47.53 -25.51
C ALA A 689 26.07 -46.86 -24.17
N ALA A 690 25.77 -45.56 -24.19
CA ALA A 690 25.41 -44.81 -22.98
C ALA A 690 24.07 -45.26 -22.36
N ARG A 691 23.07 -45.61 -23.18
CA ARG A 691 21.79 -46.14 -22.69
C ARG A 691 21.93 -47.54 -22.08
N GLN A 692 22.72 -48.43 -22.71
CA GLN A 692 22.99 -49.76 -22.11
C GLN A 692 23.80 -49.63 -20.81
N ALA A 693 24.79 -48.73 -20.78
CA ALA A 693 25.54 -48.42 -19.56
C ALA A 693 24.64 -47.87 -18.44
N LEU A 694 23.61 -47.07 -18.76
CA LEU A 694 22.66 -46.57 -17.76
C LEU A 694 21.72 -47.65 -17.21
N GLU A 695 21.17 -48.52 -18.07
CA GLU A 695 20.32 -49.62 -17.60
C GLU A 695 21.13 -50.67 -16.82
N GLN A 696 22.37 -50.95 -17.24
CA GLN A 696 23.31 -51.75 -16.45
C GLN A 696 23.61 -51.05 -15.12
N SER A 697 23.86 -49.73 -15.09
CA SER A 697 24.05 -48.97 -13.84
C SER A 697 22.82 -48.99 -12.93
N ARG A 698 21.60 -49.11 -13.48
CA ARG A 698 20.36 -49.29 -12.69
C ARG A 698 20.28 -50.69 -12.10
N GLN A 699 20.63 -51.72 -12.86
CA GLN A 699 20.65 -53.10 -12.39
C GLN A 699 21.78 -53.32 -11.37
N ASP A 700 22.98 -52.81 -11.64
CA ASP A 700 24.13 -52.82 -10.73
C ASP A 700 23.82 -52.08 -9.43
N ALA A 701 23.14 -50.92 -9.49
CA ALA A 701 22.69 -50.21 -8.29
C ALA A 701 21.67 -51.02 -7.47
N VAL A 702 20.67 -51.63 -8.12
CA VAL A 702 19.68 -52.50 -7.44
C VAL A 702 20.36 -53.76 -6.87
N ALA A 703 21.34 -54.33 -7.57
CA ALA A 703 22.12 -55.47 -7.14
C ALA A 703 23.11 -55.12 -6.00
N GLU A 704 23.67 -53.90 -5.97
CA GLU A 704 24.48 -53.40 -4.85
C GLU A 704 23.59 -53.13 -3.62
N ILE A 705 22.41 -52.54 -3.81
CA ILE A 705 21.38 -52.37 -2.77
C ILE A 705 20.94 -53.74 -2.22
N HIS A 706 20.75 -54.74 -3.09
CA HIS A 706 20.42 -56.10 -2.68
C HIS A 706 21.60 -56.83 -2.02
N SER A 707 22.84 -56.60 -2.46
CA SER A 707 24.04 -57.24 -1.87
C SER A 707 24.43 -56.63 -0.53
N SER A 708 24.07 -55.37 -0.29
CA SER A 708 24.35 -54.64 0.95
C SER A 708 23.27 -54.81 2.04
N GLY A 709 22.00 -55.04 1.67
CA GLY A 709 20.92 -55.23 2.66
C GLY A 709 19.76 -56.18 2.28
N GLY A 710 19.86 -56.88 1.16
CA GLY A 710 18.87 -57.86 0.71
C GLY A 710 17.53 -57.26 0.28
N PHE A 711 16.51 -58.13 0.21
CA PHE A 711 15.15 -57.83 -0.24
C PHE A 711 14.56 -56.54 0.33
N GLU A 712 14.64 -56.35 1.65
CA GLU A 712 14.04 -55.18 2.33
C GLU A 712 14.63 -53.85 1.87
N SER A 713 15.90 -53.81 1.47
CA SER A 713 16.52 -52.59 0.94
C SER A 713 15.97 -52.23 -0.44
N VAL A 714 15.67 -53.21 -1.29
CA VAL A 714 15.11 -52.94 -2.63
C VAL A 714 13.65 -52.50 -2.55
N VAL A 715 12.87 -53.06 -1.60
CA VAL A 715 11.53 -52.56 -1.26
C VAL A 715 11.58 -51.07 -0.89
N ARG A 716 12.49 -50.69 0.02
CA ARG A 716 12.67 -49.30 0.45
C ARG A 716 13.20 -48.38 -0.65
N PHE A 717 14.05 -48.90 -1.55
CA PHE A 717 14.48 -48.13 -2.72
C PHE A 717 13.29 -47.75 -3.58
N ALA A 718 12.41 -48.72 -3.89
CA ALA A 718 11.20 -48.50 -4.67
C ALA A 718 10.33 -47.40 -4.09
N GLU A 719 10.05 -47.47 -2.78
CA GLU A 719 9.26 -46.47 -2.02
C GLU A 719 9.78 -45.04 -2.14
N SER A 720 11.04 -44.85 -2.53
CA SER A 720 11.74 -43.56 -2.50
C SER A 720 12.20 -43.02 -3.86
N THR A 721 11.63 -43.54 -4.95
CA THR A 721 11.89 -43.03 -6.31
C THR A 721 10.60 -42.50 -6.94
N LYS A 722 10.72 -41.65 -7.96
CA LYS A 722 9.61 -41.19 -8.81
C LYS A 722 9.07 -42.27 -9.75
N SER A 723 9.48 -43.53 -9.56
CA SER A 723 8.98 -44.70 -10.29
C SER A 723 9.09 -46.01 -9.48
N PRO A 724 8.34 -46.16 -8.37
CA PRO A 724 8.42 -47.34 -7.49
C PRO A 724 8.16 -48.66 -8.23
N ARG A 725 7.25 -48.61 -9.21
CA ARG A 725 6.90 -49.74 -10.08
C ARG A 725 8.04 -50.19 -10.99
N GLN A 726 8.99 -49.31 -11.34
CA GLN A 726 10.18 -49.70 -12.12
C GLN A 726 11.18 -50.45 -11.24
N VAL A 727 11.36 -50.05 -9.98
CA VAL A 727 12.21 -50.80 -9.03
C VAL A 727 11.60 -52.17 -8.72
N GLY A 728 10.28 -52.26 -8.51
CA GLY A 728 9.58 -53.54 -8.37
C GLY A 728 9.65 -54.44 -9.61
N LEU A 729 9.83 -53.86 -10.80
CA LEU A 729 10.00 -54.59 -12.07
C LEU A 729 11.44 -55.07 -12.26
N ALA A 730 12.43 -54.20 -12.01
CA ALA A 730 13.85 -54.55 -12.04
C ALA A 730 14.17 -55.67 -11.03
N TYR A 731 13.52 -55.65 -9.87
CA TYR A 731 13.75 -56.64 -8.82
C TYR A 731 12.92 -57.93 -8.98
N GLY A 732 11.73 -57.85 -9.57
CA GLY A 732 10.90 -59.03 -9.85
C GLY A 732 11.51 -60.00 -10.89
N ALA A 733 12.54 -59.56 -11.64
CA ALA A 733 13.21 -60.33 -12.67
C ALA A 733 14.14 -61.44 -12.14
N GLU A 734 14.60 -61.35 -10.88
CA GLU A 734 15.58 -62.29 -10.28
C GLU A 734 15.06 -62.99 -9.01
N ALA A 735 13.74 -62.98 -8.77
CA ALA A 735 13.13 -63.42 -7.49
C ALA A 735 12.61 -64.89 -7.49
N ASP A 736 12.67 -65.56 -6.33
CA ASP A 736 12.28 -66.98 -6.14
C ASP A 736 11.07 -67.21 -5.21
N GLU A 737 10.60 -68.45 -5.02
CA GLU A 737 9.45 -68.79 -4.16
C GLU A 737 9.59 -68.32 -2.70
N HIS A 738 10.81 -68.23 -2.17
CA HIS A 738 11.05 -67.80 -0.79
C HIS A 738 10.73 -66.32 -0.57
N LEU A 739 10.76 -65.51 -1.63
CA LEU A 739 10.46 -64.08 -1.58
C LEU A 739 8.95 -63.74 -1.68
N ASP A 740 8.06 -64.68 -2.07
CA ASP A 740 6.62 -64.41 -2.07
C ASP A 740 6.03 -64.29 -0.66
N ALA A 741 6.41 -65.21 0.23
CA ALA A 741 5.99 -65.24 1.63
C ALA A 741 6.52 -64.06 2.47
N ARG A 742 7.24 -63.12 1.86
CA ARG A 742 7.73 -61.87 2.46
C ARG A 742 6.88 -60.65 2.11
N VAL A 743 6.15 -60.70 0.99
CA VAL A 743 5.27 -59.59 0.55
C VAL A 743 3.84 -59.79 1.04
N PHE A 744 3.42 -61.05 1.22
CA PHE A 744 2.04 -61.40 1.57
C PHE A 744 1.98 -62.15 2.92
N PRO A 745 1.11 -61.72 3.85
CA PRO A 745 0.10 -60.65 3.74
C PRO A 745 0.67 -59.23 3.90
N ALA A 746 1.96 -59.11 4.24
CA ALA A 746 2.58 -57.93 4.85
C ALA A 746 2.31 -56.58 4.16
N PHE A 747 2.21 -56.51 2.84
CA PHE A 747 2.10 -55.25 2.09
C PHE A 747 0.65 -54.94 1.61
N LEU A 748 -0.36 -55.52 2.25
CA LEU A 748 -1.78 -55.36 1.88
C LEU A 748 -2.61 -54.46 2.82
N SER A 749 -2.08 -54.07 3.98
CA SER A 749 -2.81 -53.36 5.04
C SER A 749 -3.02 -51.84 4.80
N ASP A 750 -2.55 -51.28 3.69
CA ASP A 750 -2.91 -49.93 3.20
C ASP A 750 -2.96 -49.93 1.67
N ARG A 751 -4.16 -49.69 1.10
CA ARG A 751 -4.48 -49.78 -0.33
C ARG A 751 -3.95 -48.63 -1.18
N HIS A 752 -3.60 -47.50 -0.57
CA HIS A 752 -3.08 -46.33 -1.29
C HIS A 752 -1.54 -46.23 -1.17
N SER A 753 -0.93 -47.05 -0.31
CA SER A 753 0.51 -47.04 -0.04
C SER A 753 1.38 -47.37 -1.26
N VAL A 754 2.62 -46.87 -1.23
CA VAL A 754 3.66 -47.27 -2.19
C VAL A 754 4.07 -48.73 -1.99
N ARG A 755 3.88 -49.32 -0.79
CA ARG A 755 4.00 -50.78 -0.56
C ARG A 755 2.94 -51.56 -1.30
N TYR A 756 1.71 -51.08 -1.39
CA TYR A 756 0.67 -51.68 -2.22
C TYR A 756 0.94 -51.48 -3.71
N GLN A 757 1.55 -50.36 -4.13
CA GLN A 757 2.01 -50.19 -5.52
C GLN A 757 3.21 -51.11 -5.88
N PHE A 758 4.16 -51.28 -4.96
CA PHE A 758 5.29 -52.20 -5.09
C PHE A 758 4.82 -53.66 -5.05
N ALA A 759 4.00 -54.04 -4.07
CA ALA A 759 3.37 -55.35 -3.96
C ALA A 759 2.44 -55.64 -5.13
N SER A 760 1.77 -54.63 -5.70
CA SER A 760 1.02 -54.75 -6.94
C SER A 760 1.97 -54.98 -8.13
N GLY A 761 3.04 -54.20 -8.29
CA GLY A 761 4.05 -54.45 -9.34
C GLY A 761 4.73 -55.82 -9.22
N TYR A 762 5.05 -56.22 -7.99
CA TYR A 762 5.70 -57.48 -7.62
C TYR A 762 4.74 -58.66 -7.79
N ALA A 763 3.55 -58.65 -7.16
CA ALA A 763 2.54 -59.69 -7.39
C ALA A 763 2.04 -59.68 -8.84
N TRP A 764 2.12 -58.59 -9.59
CA TRP A 764 1.85 -58.62 -11.03
C TRP A 764 2.97 -59.34 -11.79
N SER A 765 4.24 -59.09 -11.46
CA SER A 765 5.40 -59.86 -11.97
C SER A 765 5.27 -61.35 -11.63
N ARG A 766 4.89 -61.69 -10.39
CA ARG A 766 4.72 -63.07 -9.92
C ARG A 766 3.45 -63.73 -10.47
N PHE A 767 2.33 -63.00 -10.57
CA PHE A 767 1.07 -63.50 -11.14
C PHE A 767 1.11 -63.58 -12.67
N THR A 768 1.98 -62.84 -13.36
CA THR A 768 2.31 -63.12 -14.77
C THR A 768 3.08 -64.44 -14.94
N LEU A 769 3.59 -65.03 -13.84
CA LEU A 769 4.28 -66.32 -13.81
C LEU A 769 3.47 -67.47 -13.11
N ALA A 770 2.55 -67.22 -12.16
CA ALA A 770 1.99 -68.25 -11.23
C ALA A 770 0.47 -68.60 -11.27
N LYS A 771 -0.46 -67.66 -10.94
CA LYS A 771 -1.95 -67.81 -10.82
C LYS A 771 -2.52 -68.41 -9.49
N TRP A 772 -3.86 -68.57 -9.40
CA TRP A 772 -4.68 -68.76 -8.17
C TRP A 772 -4.18 -69.81 -7.17
N GLU A 773 -3.55 -70.90 -7.61
CA GLU A 773 -3.03 -71.95 -6.73
C GLU A 773 -1.98 -71.44 -5.72
N TRP A 774 -1.57 -70.18 -5.84
CA TRP A 774 -0.71 -69.44 -4.93
C TRP A 774 -1.44 -68.88 -3.70
N ILE A 775 -2.76 -68.63 -3.75
CA ILE A 775 -3.55 -68.08 -2.63
C ILE A 775 -3.97 -69.18 -1.64
N ASP A 776 -4.38 -70.35 -2.13
CA ASP A 776 -4.75 -71.49 -1.26
C ASP A 776 -3.54 -72.12 -0.54
N LYS A 777 -2.31 -71.70 -0.90
CA LYS A 777 -1.04 -72.07 -0.25
C LYS A 777 -0.60 -71.05 0.81
N GLN A 778 -1.42 -70.02 1.13
CA GLN A 778 -1.11 -68.97 2.10
C GLN A 778 -1.49 -69.35 3.55
N GLY A 779 -0.65 -68.95 4.50
CA GLY A 779 -0.69 -69.41 5.89
C GLY A 779 -1.58 -68.61 6.85
N PHE A 780 -2.90 -68.48 6.60
CA PHE A 780 -3.82 -67.70 7.45
C PHE A 780 -3.72 -67.97 8.97
N ALA A 781 -3.39 -69.20 9.38
CA ALA A 781 -3.19 -69.56 10.80
C ALA A 781 -1.94 -68.91 11.45
N GLN A 782 -1.18 -68.13 10.70
CA GLN A 782 0.00 -67.37 11.12
C GLN A 782 -0.20 -65.85 10.97
N TRP A 783 -1.40 -65.40 10.59
CA TRP A 783 -1.72 -63.99 10.33
C TRP A 783 -2.39 -63.34 11.55
N THR A 784 -2.31 -62.00 11.65
CA THR A 784 -2.85 -61.28 12.81
C THR A 784 -4.35 -61.00 12.68
N LYS A 785 -4.90 -60.44 13.76
CA LYS A 785 -6.31 -60.14 13.96
C LYS A 785 -6.75 -59.00 13.01
N PRO A 786 -6.32 -57.72 13.17
CA PRO A 786 -6.52 -56.69 12.16
C PRO A 786 -6.07 -57.05 10.74
N ASP A 787 -4.94 -57.76 10.55
CA ASP A 787 -4.48 -58.11 9.19
C ASP A 787 -5.44 -59.07 8.49
N ALA A 788 -6.04 -60.01 9.22
CA ALA A 788 -7.15 -60.80 8.69
C ALA A 788 -8.38 -59.92 8.43
N ALA A 789 -8.73 -59.00 9.34
CA ALA A 789 -9.86 -58.10 9.12
C ALA A 789 -9.70 -57.19 7.89
N GLU A 790 -8.50 -56.68 7.61
CA GLU A 790 -8.21 -55.79 6.48
C GLU A 790 -7.92 -56.56 5.17
N PHE A 791 -7.21 -57.69 5.22
CA PHE A 791 -7.13 -58.61 4.08
C PHE A 791 -8.53 -59.12 3.68
N LEU A 792 -9.44 -59.30 4.65
CA LEU A 792 -10.85 -59.60 4.40
C LEU A 792 -11.67 -58.36 4.02
N SER A 793 -11.28 -57.13 4.37
CA SER A 793 -11.95 -55.88 3.94
C SER A 793 -11.50 -55.41 2.54
N LEU A 794 -10.46 -56.04 1.96
CA LEU A 794 -10.30 -56.11 0.49
C LEU A 794 -11.51 -56.83 -0.17
N PHE A 795 -12.43 -57.43 0.62
CA PHE A 795 -13.70 -58.06 0.25
C PHE A 795 -14.87 -57.59 1.19
N PRO A 796 -16.13 -58.05 1.05
CA PRO A 796 -17.28 -57.45 1.75
C PRO A 796 -17.48 -57.80 3.25
N PHE A 797 -18.06 -56.85 3.99
CA PHE A 797 -18.49 -56.94 5.40
C PHE A 797 -19.92 -57.54 5.53
N THR A 798 -20.08 -58.71 6.14
CA THR A 798 -21.37 -59.42 6.44
C THR A 798 -21.10 -60.62 7.37
N LEU A 799 -22.12 -61.35 7.85
CA LEU A 799 -21.96 -62.53 8.73
C LEU A 799 -20.92 -63.59 8.28
N PRO A 800 -20.71 -63.95 7.00
CA PRO A 800 -19.60 -64.84 6.59
C PRO A 800 -18.19 -64.26 6.82
N THR A 801 -18.11 -62.93 6.96
CA THR A 801 -16.94 -62.15 7.33
C THR A 801 -16.91 -61.90 8.84
N TRP A 802 -18.06 -61.74 9.51
CA TRP A 802 -18.14 -61.72 10.99
C TRP A 802 -17.85 -63.10 11.60
N GLN A 803 -18.14 -64.20 10.90
CA GLN A 803 -17.80 -65.57 11.29
C GLN A 803 -16.35 -65.91 10.96
N ARG A 804 -15.82 -65.41 9.84
CA ARG A 804 -14.36 -65.35 9.69
C ARG A 804 -13.74 -64.42 10.73
N ALA A 805 -14.49 -63.46 11.27
CA ALA A 805 -14.02 -62.62 12.36
C ALA A 805 -14.21 -63.21 13.77
N ASP A 806 -15.16 -64.10 14.03
CA ASP A 806 -15.18 -64.84 15.32
C ASP A 806 -14.16 -65.99 15.28
N VAL A 807 -14.04 -66.68 14.15
CA VAL A 807 -13.07 -67.77 13.96
C VAL A 807 -11.63 -67.25 13.85
N VAL A 808 -11.40 -66.08 13.24
CA VAL A 808 -10.05 -65.50 13.14
C VAL A 808 -9.81 -64.39 14.18
N LEU A 809 -10.76 -63.53 14.55
CA LEU A 809 -10.56 -62.45 15.55
C LEU A 809 -10.88 -62.85 17.00
N GLY A 810 -12.09 -63.28 17.35
CA GLY A 810 -12.42 -63.69 18.73
C GLY A 810 -12.60 -62.51 19.69
N GLU A 811 -11.68 -62.22 20.62
CA GLU A 811 -11.83 -61.15 21.65
C GLU A 811 -11.76 -59.71 21.09
N ASP A 812 -11.41 -59.56 19.81
CA ASP A 812 -11.19 -58.28 19.12
C ASP A 812 -12.47 -57.61 18.56
N GLN A 813 -13.65 -57.84 19.17
CA GLN A 813 -14.95 -57.43 18.61
C GLN A 813 -15.23 -55.91 18.60
N GLU A 814 -14.48 -55.09 19.34
CA GLU A 814 -14.59 -53.63 19.27
C GLU A 814 -14.20 -53.09 17.89
N LEU A 815 -13.23 -53.75 17.23
CA LEU A 815 -12.78 -53.47 15.86
C LEU A 815 -13.89 -53.68 14.82
N TYR A 816 -14.98 -54.33 15.22
CA TYR A 816 -16.24 -54.41 14.50
C TYR A 816 -17.25 -53.39 15.07
N TRP A 817 -17.54 -53.43 16.36
CA TRP A 817 -18.65 -52.68 16.99
C TRP A 817 -18.56 -51.15 16.94
N ARG A 818 -17.39 -50.54 16.71
CA ARG A 818 -17.25 -49.07 16.55
C ARG A 818 -17.32 -48.59 15.10
N ILE A 819 -17.05 -49.48 14.14
CA ILE A 819 -17.22 -49.23 12.70
C ILE A 819 -18.53 -49.84 12.16
N ALA A 820 -19.31 -50.49 13.03
CA ALA A 820 -20.62 -51.05 12.74
C ALA A 820 -21.73 -49.98 12.75
N ASP A 821 -22.69 -50.15 11.85
CA ASP A 821 -24.00 -49.50 11.91
C ASP A 821 -24.82 -50.19 13.01
N ALA A 822 -25.21 -49.44 14.04
CA ALA A 822 -25.26 -50.01 15.40
C ALA A 822 -26.60 -49.80 16.11
N ASN A 823 -27.66 -50.21 15.42
CA ASN A 823 -28.97 -50.40 16.01
C ASN A 823 -28.90 -51.41 17.18
N MET A 824 -29.50 -51.08 18.34
CA MET A 824 -29.52 -51.96 19.54
C MET A 824 -30.56 -53.08 19.43
N TYR A 825 -30.54 -53.74 18.28
CA TYR A 825 -31.64 -54.52 17.72
C TYR A 825 -31.16 -55.88 17.21
N GLU A 826 -29.90 -55.95 16.79
CA GLU A 826 -29.18 -57.21 16.51
C GLU A 826 -27.86 -57.29 17.32
N ALA A 827 -27.58 -56.25 18.12
CA ALA A 827 -26.83 -56.36 19.37
C ALA A 827 -27.84 -56.57 20.52
N ASP A 828 -28.20 -57.82 20.81
CA ASP A 828 -29.17 -58.17 21.86
C ASP A 828 -28.52 -58.36 23.26
N GLU A 829 -27.18 -58.40 23.35
CA GLU A 829 -26.42 -58.64 24.60
C GLU A 829 -25.17 -57.72 24.73
N GLY A 830 -24.95 -57.11 25.92
CA GLY A 830 -23.67 -56.44 26.29
C GLY A 830 -23.76 -54.98 26.78
N SER A 831 -24.44 -54.69 27.90
CA SER A 831 -25.29 -53.49 27.97
C SER A 831 -24.83 -52.16 28.63
N HIS A 832 -23.65 -51.99 29.24
CA HIS A 832 -23.17 -50.63 29.56
C HIS A 832 -22.29 -50.08 28.45
N ASP A 833 -21.47 -50.97 27.89
CA ASP A 833 -20.92 -50.88 26.55
C ASP A 833 -22.05 -50.62 25.54
N ALA A 834 -23.24 -51.22 25.73
CA ALA A 834 -24.46 -50.86 24.99
C ALA A 834 -25.19 -49.56 25.47
N ILE A 835 -24.99 -48.99 26.67
CA ILE A 835 -25.64 -47.72 27.10
C ILE A 835 -24.87 -46.51 26.62
N ASP A 836 -23.54 -46.55 26.73
CA ASP A 836 -22.70 -45.51 26.14
C ASP A 836 -22.81 -45.59 24.61
N LYS A 837 -23.08 -46.78 24.06
CA LYS A 837 -23.71 -46.94 22.75
C LYS A 837 -25.13 -46.39 22.63
N LEU A 838 -26.10 -46.57 23.55
CA LEU A 838 -27.43 -45.89 23.50
C LEU A 838 -27.35 -44.36 23.58
N LEU A 839 -26.18 -43.80 23.88
CA LEU A 839 -25.91 -42.37 23.81
C LEU A 839 -24.98 -42.00 22.64
N GLN A 840 -24.23 -42.94 22.05
CA GLN A 840 -23.77 -42.86 20.65
C GLN A 840 -24.94 -43.03 19.65
N TYR A 841 -26.03 -43.68 20.05
CA TYR A 841 -27.21 -44.12 19.27
C TYR A 841 -28.55 -43.63 19.91
N ASP A 842 -28.45 -42.52 20.64
CA ASP A 842 -29.44 -41.46 20.92
C ASP A 842 -30.79 -41.75 21.65
N ARG A 843 -30.86 -41.57 22.99
CA ARG A 843 -32.10 -41.68 23.82
C ARG A 843 -32.14 -40.74 25.07
N PRO A 844 -32.81 -39.56 25.07
CA PRO A 844 -32.36 -38.47 25.96
C PRO A 844 -33.22 -37.99 27.17
N ARG A 845 -34.57 -37.92 27.22
CA ARG A 845 -35.28 -37.61 28.52
C ARG A 845 -35.25 -38.82 29.47
N THR A 846 -35.28 -40.02 28.91
CA THR A 846 -34.91 -41.27 29.60
C THR A 846 -33.47 -41.21 30.15
N ALA A 847 -32.56 -40.44 29.52
CA ALA A 847 -31.26 -40.15 30.12
C ALA A 847 -31.42 -39.34 31.42
N ILE A 848 -32.16 -38.21 31.48
CA ILE A 848 -32.39 -37.49 32.79
C ILE A 848 -32.86 -38.45 33.85
N SER A 849 -33.82 -39.29 33.49
CA SER A 849 -34.41 -40.26 34.39
C SER A 849 -33.36 -41.26 34.86
N CYS A 850 -32.51 -41.81 33.99
CA CYS A 850 -31.36 -42.61 34.40
C CYS A 850 -30.32 -41.82 35.24
N LEU A 851 -30.21 -40.49 35.08
CA LEU A 851 -28.99 -39.76 35.43
C LEU A 851 -29.09 -38.81 36.61
N TYR A 852 -30.19 -38.09 36.77
CA TYR A 852 -30.57 -37.58 38.09
C TYR A 852 -30.79 -38.76 39.06
N GLN A 853 -31.24 -39.92 38.57
CA GLN A 853 -31.38 -41.13 39.39
C GLN A 853 -30.03 -41.81 39.68
N LEU A 854 -29.03 -41.78 38.80
CA LEU A 854 -27.64 -42.14 39.15
C LEU A 854 -27.06 -41.16 40.20
N HIS A 855 -27.35 -39.86 40.07
CA HIS A 855 -26.88 -38.79 40.96
C HIS A 855 -27.46 -38.89 42.38
N HIS A 856 -28.77 -39.11 42.47
CA HIS A 856 -29.46 -39.35 43.73
C HIS A 856 -29.17 -40.77 44.30
N GLN A 857 -28.70 -41.72 43.48
CA GLN A 857 -28.18 -43.02 43.97
C GLN A 857 -26.70 -42.96 44.43
N HIS A 858 -26.01 -41.83 44.26
CA HIS A 858 -24.57 -41.67 44.53
C HIS A 858 -23.68 -42.73 43.84
N LYS A 859 -24.18 -43.35 42.76
CA LYS A 859 -23.37 -44.15 41.84
C LYS A 859 -22.43 -43.22 41.08
N LYS A 860 -21.47 -43.78 40.34
CA LYS A 860 -20.60 -42.96 39.49
C LYS A 860 -21.39 -42.45 38.29
N ILE A 861 -22.05 -41.31 38.48
CA ILE A 861 -22.69 -40.54 37.42
C ILE A 861 -21.61 -40.01 36.47
N ASP A 862 -21.88 -40.09 35.18
CA ASP A 862 -21.27 -39.16 34.25
C ASP A 862 -22.06 -37.84 34.24
N HIS A 863 -21.38 -36.72 34.48
CA HIS A 863 -22.00 -35.41 34.49
C HIS A 863 -22.30 -34.92 33.07
N ALA A 864 -21.60 -35.41 32.04
CA ALA A 864 -21.97 -35.19 30.65
C ALA A 864 -23.30 -35.90 30.33
N GLN A 865 -23.49 -37.11 30.85
CA GLN A 865 -24.77 -37.80 30.75
C GLN A 865 -25.91 -37.05 31.53
N VAL A 866 -25.63 -36.32 32.62
CA VAL A 866 -26.60 -35.42 33.30
C VAL A 866 -26.91 -34.14 32.51
N ALA A 867 -25.93 -33.65 31.75
CA ALA A 867 -26.08 -32.47 30.90
C ALA A 867 -26.89 -32.78 29.63
N LYS A 868 -26.59 -33.93 28.97
CA LYS A 868 -27.25 -34.55 27.79
C LYS A 868 -28.72 -34.92 27.99
N ALA A 869 -29.24 -34.47 29.11
CA ALA A 869 -30.48 -34.82 29.72
C ALA A 869 -31.24 -33.53 30.09
N LEU A 870 -30.63 -32.59 30.82
CA LEU A 870 -31.26 -31.31 31.14
C LEU A 870 -31.61 -30.47 29.88
N LEU A 871 -30.89 -30.63 28.76
CA LEU A 871 -31.34 -30.08 27.48
C LEU A 871 -32.56 -30.78 26.91
N ALA A 872 -32.57 -32.11 26.94
CA ALA A 872 -33.72 -32.90 26.51
C ALA A 872 -34.95 -32.64 27.40
N ALA A 873 -34.73 -32.18 28.65
CA ALA A 873 -35.77 -31.74 29.57
C ALA A 873 -36.64 -30.61 28.99
N VAL A 874 -36.08 -29.74 28.15
CA VAL A 874 -36.78 -28.57 27.61
C VAL A 874 -37.78 -28.98 26.51
N ASN A 875 -37.40 -29.89 25.61
CA ASN A 875 -38.09 -30.08 24.31
C ASN A 875 -38.69 -31.48 24.06
N SER A 876 -38.48 -32.48 24.93
CA SER A 876 -39.05 -33.82 24.73
C SER A 876 -40.57 -33.88 24.98
N SER A 877 -41.19 -34.98 24.55
CA SER A 877 -42.59 -35.36 24.77
C SER A 877 -42.82 -36.31 25.97
N GLU A 878 -41.76 -36.74 26.67
CA GLU A 878 -41.79 -37.69 27.79
C GLU A 878 -42.33 -37.01 29.09
N PRO A 879 -43.39 -37.51 29.75
CA PRO A 879 -44.31 -36.70 30.58
C PRO A 879 -43.70 -36.02 31.84
N GLN A 880 -44.25 -34.85 32.17
CA GLN A 880 -43.68 -33.83 33.08
C GLN A 880 -44.16 -33.91 34.55
N HIS A 881 -43.33 -33.52 35.52
CA HIS A 881 -43.61 -33.65 36.97
C HIS A 881 -43.38 -32.37 37.82
N GLN A 882 -44.12 -32.24 38.92
CA GLN A 882 -44.20 -31.06 39.81
C GLN A 882 -42.91 -30.65 40.57
N LEU A 883 -41.76 -31.29 40.33
CA LEU A 883 -40.51 -31.05 41.09
C LEU A 883 -39.40 -30.39 40.26
N GLU A 884 -39.63 -30.15 38.97
CA GLU A 884 -38.58 -29.82 38.00
C GLU A 884 -37.85 -28.50 38.27
N GLU A 885 -38.53 -27.36 38.38
CA GLU A 885 -37.90 -26.02 38.43
C GLU A 885 -36.81 -25.90 39.53
N HIS A 886 -37.06 -26.44 40.73
CA HIS A 886 -36.08 -26.41 41.81
C HIS A 886 -34.90 -27.35 41.56
N SER A 887 -35.16 -28.55 41.02
CA SER A 887 -34.08 -29.46 40.61
C SER A 887 -33.24 -28.88 39.46
N SER A 888 -33.85 -28.19 38.49
CA SER A 888 -33.14 -27.47 37.44
C SER A 888 -32.23 -26.41 38.02
N ILE A 889 -32.74 -25.45 38.80
CA ILE A 889 -31.91 -24.35 39.36
C ILE A 889 -30.77 -24.88 40.25
N LYS A 890 -31.00 -25.97 41.01
CA LYS A 890 -29.93 -26.57 41.82
C LYS A 890 -28.95 -27.42 41.03
N LEU A 891 -29.37 -28.09 39.96
CA LEU A 891 -28.45 -28.75 39.04
C LEU A 891 -27.64 -27.70 38.27
N ILE A 892 -28.23 -26.62 37.75
CA ILE A 892 -27.52 -25.50 37.10
C ILE A 892 -26.40 -24.95 38.00
N ALA A 893 -26.72 -24.59 39.26
CA ALA A 893 -25.70 -24.07 40.18
C ALA A 893 -24.61 -25.11 40.53
N LEU A 894 -24.97 -26.39 40.68
CA LEU A 894 -24.01 -27.48 40.87
C LEU A 894 -23.12 -27.66 39.63
N LEU A 895 -23.69 -27.58 38.43
CA LEU A 895 -23.04 -27.69 37.14
C LEU A 895 -22.05 -26.51 36.93
N GLN A 896 -22.42 -25.28 37.36
CA GLN A 896 -21.54 -24.11 37.40
C GLN A 896 -20.35 -24.26 38.37
N GLU A 897 -20.57 -24.79 39.58
CA GLU A 897 -19.51 -24.92 40.60
C GLU A 897 -18.64 -26.18 40.41
N THR A 898 -19.14 -27.20 39.69
CA THR A 898 -18.43 -28.48 39.48
C THR A 898 -17.41 -28.38 38.35
N LYS A 899 -16.14 -28.67 38.68
CA LYS A 899 -15.06 -28.76 37.68
C LYS A 899 -15.24 -30.00 36.79
N GLY A 900 -15.45 -29.78 35.49
CA GLY A 900 -15.58 -30.84 34.49
C GLY A 900 -16.98 -30.98 33.86
N THR A 901 -17.86 -30.01 34.09
CA THR A 901 -19.20 -29.95 33.51
C THR A 901 -19.22 -29.42 32.06
N ASP A 902 -20.09 -29.97 31.22
CA ASP A 902 -20.38 -29.41 29.88
C ASP A 902 -20.96 -27.98 29.97
N GLN A 903 -20.31 -27.03 29.30
CA GLN A 903 -20.69 -25.62 29.31
C GLN A 903 -21.76 -25.27 28.27
N SER A 904 -21.80 -25.93 27.11
CA SER A 904 -22.80 -25.66 26.06
C SER A 904 -24.19 -26.06 26.55
N GLU A 905 -24.27 -27.20 27.24
CA GLU A 905 -25.52 -27.65 27.84
C GLU A 905 -25.92 -26.79 29.04
N LEU A 906 -24.97 -26.40 29.90
CA LEU A 906 -25.24 -25.50 31.02
C LEU A 906 -25.72 -24.10 30.57
N ALA A 907 -25.14 -23.55 29.51
CA ALA A 907 -25.49 -22.24 28.95
C ALA A 907 -26.89 -22.19 28.31
N ARG A 908 -27.24 -23.22 27.53
CA ARG A 908 -28.59 -23.39 27.00
C ARG A 908 -29.64 -23.52 28.10
N ILE A 909 -29.28 -24.04 29.27
CA ILE A 909 -30.18 -24.03 30.44
C ILE A 909 -30.20 -22.63 31.09
N GLU A 910 -29.06 -21.94 31.23
CA GLU A 910 -29.06 -20.52 31.67
C GLU A 910 -29.94 -19.63 30.78
N TRP A 911 -29.92 -19.82 29.47
CA TRP A 911 -30.78 -19.13 28.50
C TRP A 911 -32.27 -19.35 28.77
N VAL A 912 -32.69 -20.61 28.90
CA VAL A 912 -34.10 -20.98 29.13
C VAL A 912 -34.62 -20.49 30.49
N TYR A 913 -33.73 -20.28 31.47
CA TYR A 913 -34.08 -19.80 32.81
C TYR A 913 -33.67 -18.31 33.06
N LEU A 914 -33.21 -17.58 32.04
CA LEU A 914 -32.57 -16.27 32.17
C LEU A 914 -33.33 -15.22 33.03
N PRO A 915 -34.66 -15.03 32.90
CA PRO A 915 -35.39 -14.04 33.69
C PRO A 915 -35.41 -14.32 35.21
N LEU A 916 -35.21 -15.59 35.61
CA LEU A 916 -35.16 -16.04 37.00
C LEU A 916 -33.79 -15.81 37.64
N LEU A 917 -32.73 -15.69 36.83
CA LEU A 917 -31.37 -15.46 37.30
C LEU A 917 -31.13 -13.99 37.68
N GLU A 918 -31.59 -13.03 36.87
CA GLU A 918 -31.35 -11.59 37.12
C GLU A 918 -32.00 -11.04 38.42
N HIS A 919 -33.14 -11.61 38.85
CA HIS A 919 -33.93 -11.04 39.96
C HIS A 919 -33.41 -11.40 41.37
N HIS A 920 -32.43 -12.30 41.49
CA HIS A 920 -31.96 -12.80 42.78
C HIS A 920 -30.45 -12.62 42.97
N LEU A 921 -30.10 -11.74 43.91
CA LEU A 921 -28.74 -11.31 44.26
C LEU A 921 -27.84 -12.49 44.69
N GLY A 922 -27.21 -13.17 43.72
CA GLY A 922 -26.23 -14.23 43.99
C GLY A 922 -25.68 -14.99 42.79
N VAL A 923 -26.45 -15.17 41.71
CA VAL A 923 -26.04 -15.95 40.52
C VAL A 923 -26.23 -15.11 39.26
N SER A 924 -25.14 -14.88 38.52
CA SER A 924 -25.16 -14.24 37.19
C SER A 924 -25.06 -15.30 36.09
N PRO A 925 -25.57 -15.03 34.87
CA PRO A 925 -25.56 -15.99 33.76
C PRO A 925 -24.17 -16.04 33.08
N LYS A 926 -23.21 -16.63 33.81
CA LYS A 926 -21.79 -16.68 33.39
C LYS A 926 -21.56 -17.65 32.25
N THR A 927 -22.29 -18.76 32.23
CA THR A 927 -22.05 -19.82 31.27
C THR A 927 -22.69 -19.49 29.92
N ILE A 928 -23.78 -18.72 29.83
CA ILE A 928 -24.26 -18.20 28.53
C ILE A 928 -23.37 -17.07 27.97
N GLU A 929 -22.83 -16.17 28.80
CA GLU A 929 -21.82 -15.20 28.34
C GLU A 929 -20.54 -15.91 27.85
N SER A 930 -20.26 -17.08 28.41
CA SER A 930 -19.16 -17.98 27.99
C SER A 930 -19.54 -18.80 26.75
N GLU A 931 -20.77 -19.31 26.60
CA GLU A 931 -21.21 -19.99 25.37
C GLU A 931 -21.30 -19.02 24.20
N MET A 932 -21.75 -17.78 24.40
CA MET A 932 -21.61 -16.74 23.36
C MET A 932 -20.14 -16.51 22.98
N ALA A 933 -19.18 -16.81 23.85
CA ALA A 933 -17.73 -16.72 23.61
C ALA A 933 -17.05 -18.05 23.17
N GLU A 934 -17.73 -19.20 23.26
CA GLU A 934 -17.26 -20.54 22.85
C GLU A 934 -18.02 -21.10 21.62
N ASN A 935 -19.23 -20.63 21.35
CA ASN A 935 -20.13 -21.08 20.28
C ASN A 935 -20.85 -19.87 19.63
N SER A 936 -20.41 -19.48 18.43
CA SER A 936 -20.94 -18.32 17.71
C SER A 936 -22.38 -18.45 17.23
N ASN A 937 -22.93 -19.66 17.14
CA ASN A 937 -24.33 -19.85 16.77
C ASN A 937 -25.27 -19.24 17.81
N THR A 938 -24.93 -19.36 19.10
CA THR A 938 -25.70 -18.76 20.20
C THR A 938 -25.70 -17.22 20.09
N PHE A 939 -24.57 -16.60 19.72
CA PHE A 939 -24.51 -15.17 19.42
C PHE A 939 -25.36 -14.78 18.20
N CYS A 940 -25.27 -15.50 17.08
CA CYS A 940 -26.08 -15.24 15.88
C CYS A 940 -27.59 -15.38 16.17
N ASP A 941 -27.99 -16.36 16.98
CA ASP A 941 -29.39 -16.52 17.38
C ASP A 941 -29.85 -15.40 18.34
N MET A 942 -28.98 -14.85 19.20
CA MET A 942 -29.32 -13.63 19.96
C MET A 942 -29.55 -12.42 19.03
N ILE A 943 -28.70 -12.22 18.02
CA ILE A 943 -28.84 -11.14 17.04
C ILE A 943 -30.21 -11.21 16.33
N ARG A 944 -30.58 -12.41 15.87
CA ARG A 944 -31.84 -12.70 15.15
C ARG A 944 -33.11 -12.60 16.02
N LEU A 945 -32.98 -12.48 17.34
CA LEU A 945 -34.08 -12.21 18.27
C LEU A 945 -34.33 -10.71 18.49
N VAL A 946 -33.41 -9.85 18.05
CA VAL A 946 -33.45 -8.39 18.26
C VAL A 946 -33.62 -7.63 16.96
N PHE A 947 -32.88 -8.05 15.93
CA PHE A 947 -32.81 -7.37 14.64
C PHE A 947 -33.53 -8.20 13.57
N GLY A 948 -34.07 -7.51 12.55
CA GLY A 948 -34.59 -8.15 11.34
C GLY A 948 -33.50 -8.34 10.29
N PRO A 949 -33.72 -9.21 9.28
CA PRO A 949 -32.79 -9.38 8.17
C PRO A 949 -32.75 -8.12 7.28
N GLU A 950 -31.58 -7.87 6.71
CA GLU A 950 -31.26 -6.65 5.95
C GLU A 950 -32.09 -6.48 4.65
N GLU A 951 -32.72 -7.55 4.13
CA GLU A 951 -33.47 -7.56 2.85
C GLU A 951 -35.02 -7.52 2.97
N GLU A 952 -35.61 -7.52 4.18
CA GLU A 952 -37.08 -7.56 4.34
C GLU A 952 -37.70 -6.28 4.94
N GLU A 953 -38.22 -5.38 4.08
CA GLU A 953 -39.21 -4.36 4.49
C GLU A 953 -40.57 -5.02 4.82
N LYS A 954 -40.63 -5.77 5.93
CA LYS A 954 -41.89 -6.28 6.48
C LYS A 954 -42.67 -5.16 7.18
N PRO A 955 -44.01 -5.12 7.04
CA PRO A 955 -44.85 -4.32 7.91
C PRO A 955 -44.59 -4.69 9.38
N ILE A 956 -44.47 -3.69 10.25
CA ILE A 956 -44.31 -3.92 11.69
C ILE A 956 -45.66 -4.43 12.24
N GLU A 957 -45.84 -5.75 12.27
CA GLU A 957 -46.85 -6.38 13.11
C GLU A 957 -46.54 -6.06 14.59
N GLU A 958 -47.57 -5.82 15.39
CA GLU A 958 -47.39 -5.61 16.84
C GLU A 958 -46.91 -6.92 17.49
N ALA A 959 -45.59 -7.08 17.59
CA ALA A 959 -44.95 -8.23 18.20
C ALA A 959 -45.57 -8.51 19.58
N SER A 960 -45.92 -9.77 19.85
CA SER A 960 -46.62 -10.11 21.09
C SER A 960 -45.78 -9.78 22.33
N PRO A 961 -46.40 -9.55 23.50
CA PRO A 961 -45.65 -9.26 24.74
C PRO A 961 -44.60 -10.32 25.11
N SER A 962 -44.76 -11.56 24.64
CA SER A 962 -43.74 -12.61 24.77
C SER A 962 -42.52 -12.31 23.90
N GLN A 963 -42.72 -12.04 22.60
CA GLN A 963 -41.65 -11.69 21.66
C GLN A 963 -40.93 -10.39 22.07
N GLN A 964 -41.67 -9.37 22.52
CA GLN A 964 -41.08 -8.12 23.02
C GLN A 964 -40.16 -8.35 24.24
N ASN A 965 -40.56 -9.21 25.18
CA ASN A 965 -39.72 -9.55 26.34
C ASN A 965 -38.48 -10.36 25.94
N ILE A 966 -38.61 -11.31 25.01
CA ILE A 966 -37.47 -12.10 24.50
C ILE A 966 -36.46 -11.18 23.80
N ALA A 967 -36.91 -10.32 22.88
CA ALA A 967 -36.08 -9.34 22.19
C ALA A 967 -35.40 -8.35 23.16
N THR A 968 -36.15 -7.86 24.16
CA THR A 968 -35.61 -6.97 25.19
C THR A 968 -34.48 -7.63 26.00
N ASN A 969 -34.64 -8.91 26.35
CA ASN A 969 -33.62 -9.65 27.11
C ASN A 969 -32.39 -9.97 26.24
N ALA A 970 -32.59 -10.40 24.98
CA ALA A 970 -31.50 -10.63 24.04
C ALA A 970 -30.68 -9.35 23.75
N TYR A 971 -31.33 -8.20 23.57
CA TYR A 971 -30.64 -6.92 23.36
C TYR A 971 -29.86 -6.46 24.60
N ARG A 972 -30.40 -6.69 25.81
CA ARG A 972 -29.69 -6.40 27.07
C ARG A 972 -28.45 -7.27 27.25
N LEU A 973 -28.55 -8.56 26.91
CA LEU A 973 -27.42 -9.49 26.94
C LEU A 973 -26.32 -9.02 25.97
N LEU A 974 -26.67 -8.82 24.70
CA LEU A 974 -25.74 -8.34 23.66
C LEU A 974 -25.09 -6.98 24.02
N SER A 975 -25.86 -6.02 24.52
CA SER A 975 -25.37 -4.66 24.82
C SER A 975 -24.45 -4.58 26.04
N ASN A 976 -24.47 -5.58 26.93
CA ASN A 976 -23.65 -5.62 28.14
C ASN A 976 -22.50 -6.63 28.06
N TRP A 977 -22.48 -7.49 27.04
CA TRP A 977 -21.50 -8.57 26.84
C TRP A 977 -20.09 -8.00 26.63
N LYS A 978 -19.11 -8.58 27.35
CA LYS A 978 -17.70 -8.12 27.38
C LYS A 978 -16.69 -9.28 27.30
N VAL A 979 -17.16 -10.52 27.21
CA VAL A 979 -16.31 -11.70 27.16
C VAL A 979 -15.89 -11.91 25.71
N VAL A 980 -14.67 -11.48 25.36
CA VAL A 980 -14.12 -11.68 24.02
C VAL A 980 -14.00 -13.18 23.73
N PRO A 981 -14.52 -13.70 22.60
CA PRO A 981 -14.42 -15.12 22.27
C PRO A 981 -12.99 -15.66 22.33
N GLY A 982 -12.84 -16.90 22.80
CA GLY A 982 -11.53 -17.49 23.12
C GLY A 982 -10.88 -17.02 24.44
N SER A 983 -11.52 -16.14 25.23
CA SER A 983 -11.05 -15.77 26.57
C SER A 983 -11.60 -16.71 27.65
N ARG A 984 -10.72 -17.36 28.42
CA ARG A 984 -11.10 -18.30 29.49
C ARG A 984 -10.14 -18.23 30.68
N ASP A 985 -10.67 -18.12 31.90
CA ASP A 985 -9.91 -18.06 33.16
C ASP A 985 -8.75 -17.03 33.18
N GLY A 986 -8.94 -15.89 32.51
CA GLY A 986 -7.92 -14.84 32.37
C GLY A 986 -6.79 -15.16 31.38
N ARG A 987 -6.92 -16.23 30.60
CA ARG A 987 -6.05 -16.57 29.46
C ARG A 987 -6.82 -16.35 28.16
N PHE A 988 -6.11 -16.07 27.08
CA PHE A 988 -6.68 -15.85 25.76
C PHE A 988 -6.15 -16.89 24.76
N ASN A 989 -7.05 -17.50 23.99
CA ASN A 989 -6.74 -18.43 22.92
C ASN A 989 -7.21 -17.86 21.57
N GLY A 990 -6.27 -17.35 20.78
CA GLY A 990 -6.55 -16.77 19.47
C GLY A 990 -7.10 -17.78 18.44
N ALA A 991 -6.74 -19.06 18.52
CA ALA A 991 -7.25 -20.06 17.57
C ALA A 991 -8.77 -20.23 17.72
N ALA A 992 -9.25 -20.32 18.97
CA ALA A 992 -10.69 -20.39 19.27
C ALA A 992 -11.45 -19.13 18.81
N LEU A 993 -10.84 -17.94 18.90
CA LEU A 993 -11.45 -16.71 18.36
C LEU A 993 -11.59 -16.77 16.83
N ILE A 994 -10.60 -17.30 16.11
CA ILE A 994 -10.65 -17.44 14.64
C ILE A 994 -11.79 -18.38 14.25
N GLU A 995 -11.81 -19.60 14.81
CA GLU A 995 -12.85 -20.61 14.55
C GLU A 995 -14.26 -20.07 14.85
N TRP A 996 -14.43 -19.43 16.02
CA TRP A 996 -15.67 -18.76 16.42
C TRP A 996 -16.11 -17.71 15.39
N SER A 997 -15.17 -16.86 14.94
CA SER A 997 -15.46 -15.75 14.01
C SER A 997 -15.86 -16.21 12.60
N GLN A 998 -15.32 -17.34 12.13
CA GLN A 998 -15.67 -17.93 10.84
C GLN A 998 -17.10 -18.49 10.88
N ALA A 999 -17.41 -19.34 11.87
CA ALA A 999 -18.76 -19.88 12.05
C ALA A 999 -19.82 -18.78 12.33
N MET A 1000 -19.41 -17.66 12.94
CA MET A 1000 -20.25 -16.47 13.10
C MET A 1000 -20.64 -15.88 11.73
N ARG A 1001 -19.63 -15.57 10.89
CA ARG A 1001 -19.84 -14.98 9.55
C ARG A 1001 -20.70 -15.88 8.66
N GLU A 1002 -20.47 -17.20 8.66
CA GLU A 1002 -21.24 -18.16 7.86
C GLU A 1002 -22.74 -18.14 8.24
N ASN A 1003 -23.05 -18.22 9.53
CA ASN A 1003 -24.43 -18.25 10.01
C ASN A 1003 -25.13 -16.89 9.85
N ALA A 1004 -24.44 -15.78 10.09
CA ALA A 1004 -24.96 -14.43 9.92
C ALA A 1004 -25.24 -14.09 8.44
N THR A 1005 -24.37 -14.51 7.51
CA THR A 1005 -24.58 -14.39 6.05
C THR A 1005 -25.81 -15.17 5.61
N ARG A 1006 -25.89 -16.46 5.97
CA ARG A 1006 -27.01 -17.36 5.64
C ARG A 1006 -28.38 -16.85 6.14
N THR A 1007 -28.39 -15.98 7.14
CA THR A 1007 -29.61 -15.45 7.76
C THR A 1007 -29.87 -13.98 7.42
N GLY A 1008 -29.00 -13.29 6.68
CA GLY A 1008 -29.16 -11.88 6.31
C GLY A 1008 -28.96 -10.88 7.44
N HIS A 1009 -28.09 -11.20 8.41
CA HIS A 1009 -27.79 -10.36 9.59
C HIS A 1009 -26.28 -10.05 9.73
N LEU A 1010 -25.52 -10.08 8.62
CA LEU A 1010 -24.07 -10.03 8.65
C LEU A 1010 -23.54 -8.67 9.16
N GLY A 1011 -24.09 -7.56 8.69
CA GLY A 1011 -23.61 -6.22 9.05
C GLY A 1011 -23.76 -5.94 10.55
N ILE A 1012 -24.94 -6.19 11.09
CA ILE A 1012 -25.21 -5.99 12.53
C ILE A 1012 -24.44 -6.98 13.43
N SER A 1013 -24.19 -8.21 12.95
CA SER A 1013 -23.35 -9.18 13.66
C SER A 1013 -21.89 -8.73 13.73
N LEU A 1014 -21.35 -8.16 12.64
CA LEU A 1014 -20.00 -7.60 12.59
C LEU A 1014 -19.87 -6.34 13.46
N ASP A 1015 -20.80 -5.39 13.39
CA ASP A 1015 -20.77 -4.20 14.27
C ASP A 1015 -20.75 -4.59 15.76
N MET A 1016 -21.67 -5.47 16.18
CA MET A 1016 -21.76 -5.91 17.58
C MET A 1016 -20.51 -6.67 18.04
N PHE A 1017 -19.97 -7.57 17.21
CA PHE A 1017 -18.70 -8.25 17.51
C PHE A 1017 -17.53 -7.26 17.60
N GLY A 1018 -17.49 -6.24 16.74
CA GLY A 1018 -16.45 -5.20 16.72
C GLY A 1018 -16.41 -4.39 18.01
N ARG A 1019 -17.58 -4.06 18.58
CA ARG A 1019 -17.67 -3.42 19.90
C ARG A 1019 -17.02 -4.28 20.99
N VAL A 1020 -17.30 -5.58 21.01
CA VAL A 1020 -16.80 -6.52 22.02
C VAL A 1020 -15.28 -6.68 21.93
N LEU A 1021 -14.70 -6.66 20.72
CA LEU A 1021 -13.24 -6.72 20.52
C LEU A 1021 -12.46 -5.57 21.20
N THR A 1022 -13.11 -4.46 21.59
CA THR A 1022 -12.45 -3.40 22.39
C THR A 1022 -12.07 -3.85 23.82
N HIS A 1023 -12.59 -4.99 24.28
CA HIS A 1023 -12.23 -5.63 25.55
C HIS A 1023 -11.14 -6.71 25.42
N ALA A 1024 -10.47 -6.79 24.25
CA ALA A 1024 -9.36 -7.71 24.04
C ALA A 1024 -8.16 -7.41 24.96
N PRO A 1025 -7.44 -8.45 25.43
CA PRO A 1025 -6.23 -8.27 26.23
C PRO A 1025 -5.07 -7.74 25.39
N GLU A 1026 -4.04 -7.23 26.07
CA GLU A 1026 -2.75 -6.87 25.48
C GLU A 1026 -2.00 -8.13 25.01
N ASP A 1027 -1.11 -7.98 24.03
CA ASP A 1027 -0.30 -9.06 23.48
C ASP A 1027 0.93 -9.35 24.36
N PRO A 1028 1.34 -10.62 24.54
CA PRO A 1028 2.58 -10.96 25.25
C PRO A 1028 3.86 -10.32 24.66
N SER A 1029 3.85 -9.88 23.40
CA SER A 1029 4.95 -9.13 22.79
C SER A 1029 4.95 -7.62 23.07
N GLY A 1030 4.02 -7.11 23.88
CA GLY A 1030 3.93 -5.70 24.27
C GLY A 1030 3.09 -4.82 23.35
N LEU A 1031 2.44 -5.39 22.34
CA LEU A 1031 1.41 -4.67 21.58
C LEU A 1031 0.16 -4.49 22.46
N TRP A 1032 -0.44 -3.29 22.46
CA TRP A 1032 -1.57 -2.93 23.33
C TRP A 1032 -2.87 -3.70 23.08
N ILE A 1033 -2.89 -4.60 22.10
CA ILE A 1033 -4.00 -5.47 21.72
C ILE A 1033 -3.42 -6.78 21.15
N HIS A 1034 -3.99 -7.92 21.53
CA HIS A 1034 -3.51 -9.24 21.12
C HIS A 1034 -3.48 -9.39 19.59
N LYS A 1035 -2.36 -9.89 19.03
CA LYS A 1035 -2.09 -9.91 17.58
C LYS A 1035 -3.16 -10.62 16.75
N VAL A 1036 -3.79 -11.66 17.30
CA VAL A 1036 -4.89 -12.37 16.61
C VAL A 1036 -6.18 -11.52 16.51
N VAL A 1037 -6.45 -10.66 17.50
CA VAL A 1037 -7.57 -9.71 17.41
C VAL A 1037 -7.26 -8.62 16.38
N ALA A 1038 -6.03 -8.11 16.38
CA ALA A 1038 -5.57 -7.18 15.37
C ALA A 1038 -5.66 -7.78 13.95
N ALA A 1039 -5.29 -9.05 13.76
CA ALA A 1039 -5.42 -9.76 12.48
C ALA A 1039 -6.88 -9.87 11.97
N ILE A 1040 -7.83 -10.12 12.88
CA ILE A 1040 -9.26 -10.20 12.53
C ILE A 1040 -9.84 -8.82 12.19
N LEU A 1041 -9.38 -7.75 12.86
CA LEU A 1041 -9.69 -6.36 12.51
C LEU A 1041 -9.01 -5.90 11.22
N ASP A 1042 -7.89 -6.52 10.85
CA ASP A 1042 -7.09 -6.19 9.66
C ASP A 1042 -7.51 -6.92 8.37
N ALA A 1043 -8.38 -7.93 8.47
CA ALA A 1043 -8.91 -8.66 7.33
C ALA A 1043 -9.62 -7.72 6.33
N PRO A 1044 -9.54 -7.94 5.00
CA PRO A 1044 -10.14 -7.02 4.02
C PRO A 1044 -11.63 -6.76 4.29
N ASP A 1045 -12.40 -7.85 4.44
CA ASP A 1045 -13.85 -7.92 4.68
C ASP A 1045 -14.29 -7.58 6.12
N ALA A 1046 -13.49 -6.82 6.86
CA ALA A 1046 -13.74 -6.45 8.25
C ALA A 1046 -14.06 -4.95 8.43
N GLU A 1047 -14.58 -4.25 7.41
CA GLU A 1047 -14.91 -2.82 7.52
C GLU A 1047 -15.98 -2.54 8.58
N THR A 1048 -17.15 -3.19 8.52
CA THR A 1048 -18.21 -3.04 9.52
C THR A 1048 -17.76 -3.44 10.94
N LEU A 1049 -16.81 -4.39 11.03
CA LEU A 1049 -16.17 -4.81 12.28
C LEU A 1049 -15.26 -3.71 12.85
N ARG A 1050 -14.45 -3.07 11.98
CA ARG A 1050 -13.61 -1.90 12.31
C ARG A 1050 -14.45 -0.69 12.71
N ASP A 1051 -15.60 -0.46 12.06
CA ASP A 1051 -16.56 0.58 12.42
C ASP A 1051 -17.14 0.37 13.82
N GLY A 1052 -17.68 -0.83 14.11
CA GLY A 1052 -18.20 -1.15 15.45
C GLY A 1052 -17.14 -0.99 16.56
N PHE A 1053 -15.90 -1.38 16.26
CA PHE A 1053 -14.74 -1.16 17.14
C PHE A 1053 -14.42 0.34 17.33
N ARG A 1054 -14.38 1.14 16.25
CA ARG A 1054 -14.14 2.60 16.30
C ARG A 1054 -15.24 3.32 17.10
N ILE A 1055 -16.50 2.99 16.83
CA ILE A 1055 -17.67 3.54 17.50
C ILE A 1055 -17.62 3.24 19.00
N GLN A 1056 -17.26 2.02 19.39
CA GLN A 1056 -17.13 1.66 20.81
C GLN A 1056 -15.94 2.36 21.49
N LEU A 1057 -14.78 2.49 20.82
CA LEU A 1057 -13.66 3.28 21.34
C LEU A 1057 -14.05 4.75 21.55
N TYR A 1058 -14.75 5.36 20.60
CA TYR A 1058 -15.23 6.74 20.72
C TYR A 1058 -16.22 6.90 21.88
N ASN A 1059 -17.23 6.02 21.95
CA ASN A 1059 -18.25 6.02 23.00
C ASN A 1059 -17.67 5.74 24.40
N SER A 1060 -16.57 4.99 24.51
CA SER A 1060 -15.91 4.69 25.79
C SER A 1060 -15.42 5.94 26.55
N ARG A 1061 -15.26 7.08 25.85
CA ARG A 1061 -14.94 8.39 26.44
C ARG A 1061 -16.03 8.87 27.41
N GLY A 1062 -17.29 8.54 27.13
CA GLY A 1062 -18.44 8.98 27.92
C GLY A 1062 -18.64 10.51 27.97
N ALA A 1063 -19.46 10.95 28.93
CA ALA A 1063 -19.71 12.37 29.18
C ALA A 1063 -18.48 13.02 29.85
N HIS A 1064 -18.00 14.11 29.25
CA HIS A 1064 -16.78 14.81 29.66
C HIS A 1064 -16.99 16.33 29.63
N TRP A 1065 -16.08 17.08 30.26
CA TRP A 1065 -16.04 18.53 30.16
C TRP A 1065 -15.22 18.96 28.95
N VAL A 1066 -15.72 19.94 28.19
CA VAL A 1066 -15.01 20.50 27.03
C VAL A 1066 -14.00 21.53 27.52
N ASP A 1067 -12.73 21.33 27.17
CA ASP A 1067 -11.64 22.28 27.44
C ASP A 1067 -11.50 23.24 26.24
N PRO A 1068 -11.67 24.56 26.40
CA PRO A 1068 -11.59 25.53 25.30
C PRO A 1068 -10.27 25.50 24.49
N THR A 1069 -9.20 24.93 25.05
CA THR A 1069 -7.89 24.81 24.38
C THR A 1069 -7.80 23.63 23.40
N GLY A 1070 -8.75 22.69 23.42
CA GLY A 1070 -8.72 21.46 22.62
C GLY A 1070 -7.60 20.48 23.01
N ALA A 1071 -6.99 20.63 24.20
CA ALA A 1071 -5.89 19.79 24.66
C ALA A 1071 -6.29 18.33 24.96
N PRO A 1072 -7.45 18.02 25.59
CA PRO A 1072 -7.90 16.64 25.80
C PRO A 1072 -8.12 15.87 24.50
N GLU A 1073 -8.69 16.54 23.49
CA GLU A 1073 -8.95 15.99 22.17
C GLU A 1073 -7.64 15.63 21.46
N ARG A 1074 -6.67 16.55 21.42
CA ARG A 1074 -5.32 16.28 20.88
C ARG A 1074 -4.60 15.16 21.63
N GLY A 1075 -4.79 15.05 22.95
CA GLY A 1075 -4.26 13.94 23.75
C GLY A 1075 -4.86 12.58 23.37
N LEU A 1076 -6.13 12.54 22.93
CA LEU A 1076 -6.76 11.35 22.38
C LEU A 1076 -6.30 11.08 20.94
N ALA A 1077 -6.19 12.10 20.09
CA ALA A 1077 -5.68 11.97 18.74
C ALA A 1077 -4.27 11.36 18.74
N GLU A 1078 -3.36 11.89 19.56
CA GLU A 1078 -1.99 11.38 19.68
C GLU A 1078 -1.95 9.94 20.24
N LYS A 1079 -2.74 9.64 21.27
CA LYS A 1079 -2.90 8.28 21.80
C LYS A 1079 -3.31 7.28 20.70
N TYR A 1080 -4.22 7.65 19.81
CA TYR A 1080 -4.66 6.77 18.72
C TYR A 1080 -3.68 6.73 17.54
N ARG A 1081 -2.93 7.81 17.29
CA ARG A 1081 -1.80 7.87 16.34
C ARG A 1081 -0.68 6.90 16.73
N THR A 1082 -0.15 6.98 17.96
CA THR A 1082 0.88 6.03 18.45
C THR A 1082 0.37 4.58 18.44
N ARG A 1083 -0.93 4.37 18.72
CA ARG A 1083 -1.55 3.04 18.64
C ARG A 1083 -1.68 2.52 17.21
N ALA A 1084 -1.91 3.39 16.23
CA ALA A 1084 -1.93 3.05 14.80
C ALA A 1084 -0.54 2.65 14.33
N GLU A 1085 0.50 3.42 14.66
CA GLU A 1085 1.90 3.12 14.34
C GLU A 1085 2.34 1.77 14.91
N ALA A 1086 2.05 1.49 16.18
CA ALA A 1086 2.38 0.22 16.81
C ALA A 1086 1.67 -1.00 16.16
N VAL A 1087 0.45 -0.79 15.65
CA VAL A 1087 -0.36 -1.81 14.96
C VAL A 1087 0.11 -2.01 13.51
N GLU A 1088 0.46 -0.93 12.82
CA GLU A 1088 1.03 -0.95 11.47
C GLU A 1088 2.39 -1.64 11.42
N ASN A 1089 3.29 -1.26 12.34
CA ASN A 1089 4.61 -1.90 12.51
C ASN A 1089 4.51 -3.36 12.99
N ALA A 1090 3.35 -3.80 13.46
CA ALA A 1090 3.06 -5.19 13.79
C ALA A 1090 2.42 -5.99 12.62
N GLY A 1091 2.25 -5.37 11.45
CA GLY A 1091 1.76 -6.03 10.23
C GLY A 1091 0.26 -5.84 9.93
N PHE A 1092 -0.41 -4.87 10.57
CA PHE A 1092 -1.87 -4.69 10.52
C PHE A 1092 -2.28 -3.32 9.93
N MET A 1093 -2.10 -3.17 8.62
CA MET A 1093 -2.28 -1.93 7.85
C MET A 1093 -3.70 -1.34 7.87
N ARG A 1094 -4.73 -2.15 7.65
CA ARG A 1094 -6.14 -1.71 7.54
C ARG A 1094 -6.67 -1.31 8.91
N PHE A 1095 -6.33 -2.06 9.95
CA PHE A 1095 -6.68 -1.70 11.32
C PHE A 1095 -5.97 -0.42 11.78
N ALA A 1096 -4.70 -0.22 11.42
CA ALA A 1096 -4.00 1.04 11.67
C ALA A 1096 -4.66 2.24 10.97
N SER A 1097 -5.21 2.08 9.76
CA SER A 1097 -5.96 3.15 9.08
C SER A 1097 -7.15 3.62 9.93
N THR A 1098 -8.00 2.72 10.42
CA THR A 1098 -9.16 3.08 11.26
C THR A 1098 -8.77 3.80 12.56
N LEU A 1099 -7.59 3.51 13.11
CA LEU A 1099 -7.06 4.22 14.28
C LEU A 1099 -6.55 5.62 13.93
N ARG A 1100 -6.00 5.83 12.73
CA ARG A 1100 -5.70 7.18 12.18
C ARG A 1100 -6.97 7.97 11.89
N ASP A 1101 -8.02 7.34 11.36
CA ASP A 1101 -9.31 7.98 11.10
C ASP A 1101 -9.94 8.48 12.41
N LEU A 1102 -9.89 7.66 13.47
CA LEU A 1102 -10.30 8.06 14.83
C LEU A 1102 -9.43 9.20 15.41
N ALA A 1103 -8.12 9.19 15.13
CA ALA A 1103 -7.23 10.28 15.55
C ALA A 1103 -7.59 11.61 14.84
N ALA A 1104 -7.87 11.56 13.54
CA ALA A 1104 -8.28 12.72 12.75
C ALA A 1104 -9.66 13.27 13.18
N GLU A 1105 -10.58 12.40 13.61
CA GLU A 1105 -11.87 12.82 14.20
C GLU A 1105 -11.66 13.65 15.48
N TYR A 1106 -10.74 13.23 16.36
CA TYR A 1106 -10.39 14.00 17.55
C TYR A 1106 -9.62 15.30 17.24
N ASP A 1107 -8.67 15.30 16.30
CA ASP A 1107 -7.99 16.53 15.88
C ASP A 1107 -8.99 17.56 15.30
N HIS A 1108 -9.98 17.11 14.51
CA HIS A 1108 -11.04 17.99 14.01
C HIS A 1108 -12.00 18.45 15.12
N GLU A 1109 -12.27 17.63 16.15
CA GLU A 1109 -12.99 18.10 17.34
C GLU A 1109 -12.20 19.19 18.08
N ALA A 1110 -10.88 19.05 18.23
CA ALA A 1110 -10.03 20.06 18.84
C ALA A 1110 -10.09 21.40 18.08
N GLU A 1111 -9.98 21.37 16.74
CA GLU A 1111 -10.15 22.56 15.89
C GLU A 1111 -11.53 23.22 16.10
N ARG A 1112 -12.58 22.42 16.14
CA ARG A 1112 -13.97 22.88 16.32
C ARG A 1112 -14.19 23.51 17.70
N VAL A 1113 -13.55 22.99 18.75
CA VAL A 1113 -13.61 23.54 20.11
C VAL A 1113 -12.87 24.87 20.20
N ILE A 1114 -11.63 24.92 19.72
CA ILE A 1114 -10.82 26.17 19.67
C ILE A 1114 -11.52 27.23 18.81
N GLY A 1115 -12.10 26.84 17.68
CA GLY A 1115 -12.84 27.72 16.77
C GLY A 1115 -14.18 28.24 17.31
N ARG A 1116 -14.74 27.58 18.34
CA ARG A 1116 -15.88 28.11 19.13
C ARG A 1116 -15.40 29.07 20.20
N SER A 1117 -14.38 28.72 20.98
CA SER A 1117 -13.83 29.60 22.02
C SER A 1117 -13.48 30.98 21.46
N LYS A 1118 -12.83 31.03 20.28
CA LYS A 1118 -12.47 32.27 19.56
C LYS A 1118 -13.65 33.07 18.97
N ARG A 1119 -14.89 32.66 19.20
CA ARG A 1119 -16.13 33.38 18.86
C ARG A 1119 -16.94 33.78 20.10
N ASP A 1120 -16.66 33.16 21.23
CA ASP A 1120 -17.25 33.45 22.54
C ASP A 1120 -16.38 34.45 23.35
N GLU A 1121 -15.11 34.63 22.93
CA GLU A 1121 -14.18 35.74 23.30
C GLU A 1121 -14.40 37.00 22.45
#